data_AF-A0A182QK42-F1
#
_entry.id   AF-A0A182QK42-F1
#
_cell.length_a   1.000
_cell.length_b   1.000
_cell.length_c   1.000
_cell.angle_alpha   90.00
_cell.angle_beta   90.00
_cell.angle_gamma   90.00
#
_symmetry.space_group_name_H-M   'P 1'
#
loop_
_entity.id
_entity.type
_entity.pdbx_description
1 polymer ?
#
loop_
_entity_poly.entity_id
_entity_poly.type
_entity_poly.pdbx_seq_one_letter_code
_entity_poly.pdbx_strand_id
1 'polypeptide(L)'
;MALFIVFSRRFFCQKTLPIKTIGAVAKAATVRQVNNRYHHHLIQRSSHLPRDPLSYVSFKIGSRMSTSPEGQDMMEVLAGNSNQLADDLFSAGSNAAKRQKLVLDYLKLADREGKSVSAEFPDGLDWFNVTEPLTLQGSLRGKIVVLDFFTYCCINCMHILPNLKRLEHMYPIEQGLAVVGVHSAKFKNEKDSNNIRAAVERYEISHPVVNDNVSAMWRKLRVQCWPTLMIFGPRANPLFVIMGEGNFEDLKLYVGSAIRYYKEKGEIQSHSLPINVSNTATLATNMKFPGKIACSQPTTDGANHGDSGDQEQIFAVSDSGNHRILIIDASGTVLHKIGGKDSGFVDGNFTKARFNAPQGVAFHGQDVVFVADNENHAIRKIDLKTRLVSTMAGNGTQGNDRTGGKSGRDQVLSSPWDVAVYSTRDLDMSFHADESSAPPVKHVLLIAMAGIHQIWAIFLEDTIWWKFKKYNAGACVAIAGSGHEQNRNTSYPHSAAFAQPSGLAINREAKEVYLADSESSAIRKISLTDGKVMAVAGGDRNPVDLFAFGDVDGKQYAAKFQHPLGVAYNPVDGCIYFADTYNHKVKKIDASTNCATTCEFREANGSIRRFSEPAGLCLDRTGQLLYIADTNNHELLVANLSESTIRPIKLSFCVPEELDSVKGSSLKGLRPLQLHRGAGTVSLTFNLAFPERTTKLTEGAPQRWSLELPSTGWSCESTKGTIDSASDHTLNLLINAQPIAGSNGNEEPAPVLALTFKLNLCEGDVCFPKEFTVLLDVQYSAAEDDFPQAVQETYTVQLSRTKLALEQA
;
A
#
# COMPACT_ATOMS: atom_id res chain seq x y z
N MET A 1 18.10 54.95 -23.41
CA MET A 1 17.50 55.28 -24.72
C MET A 1 16.18 54.52 -24.77
N ALA A 2 15.06 55.15 -24.43
CA ALA A 2 14.20 55.97 -25.32
C ALA A 2 13.51 55.07 -26.38
N LEU A 3 12.21 55.09 -26.63
CA LEU A 3 11.14 55.99 -26.23
C LEU A 3 9.78 55.30 -26.53
N PHE A 4 8.76 55.71 -25.79
CA PHE A 4 7.31 55.60 -26.06
C PHE A 4 6.87 55.91 -27.49
N ILE A 5 5.78 55.26 -27.96
CA ILE A 5 4.69 55.91 -28.72
C ILE A 5 3.32 55.32 -28.32
N VAL A 6 2.39 56.24 -28.04
CA VAL A 6 0.94 56.11 -27.77
C VAL A 6 0.16 56.48 -29.04
N PHE A 7 -1.12 56.05 -29.11
CA PHE A 7 -2.32 56.66 -29.77
C PHE A 7 -3.12 55.54 -30.49
N SER A 8 -4.45 55.49 -30.58
CA SER A 8 -5.61 56.08 -29.88
C SER A 8 -6.90 55.69 -30.65
N ARG A 9 -8.06 55.91 -30.01
CA ARG A 9 -9.45 56.07 -30.55
C ARG A 9 -10.26 54.78 -30.77
N ARG A 10 -11.29 54.46 -29.97
CA ARG A 10 -12.60 55.11 -29.65
C ARG A 10 -13.63 55.06 -30.79
N PHE A 11 -14.76 54.39 -30.53
CA PHE A 11 -16.10 54.91 -30.83
C PHE A 11 -17.10 54.52 -29.71
N PHE A 12 -18.19 55.28 -29.65
CA PHE A 12 -19.01 55.67 -28.48
C PHE A 12 -20.49 55.47 -28.82
N CYS A 13 -21.35 55.13 -27.85
CA CYS A 13 -22.78 55.53 -27.67
C CYS A 13 -23.37 54.59 -26.59
N GLN A 14 -23.72 54.96 -25.34
CA GLN A 14 -24.46 56.07 -24.72
C GLN A 14 -25.98 56.15 -25.03
N LYS A 15 -26.80 55.90 -23.98
CA LYS A 15 -27.97 56.68 -23.50
C LYS A 15 -28.56 55.96 -22.24
N THR A 16 -28.37 56.39 -20.97
CA THR A 16 -28.95 57.50 -20.15
C THR A 16 -30.48 57.44 -19.96
N LEU A 17 -30.98 57.03 -18.76
CA LEU A 17 -31.51 57.84 -17.60
C LEU A 17 -32.99 58.31 -17.79
N PRO A 18 -33.80 58.83 -16.80
CA PRO A 18 -33.51 59.33 -15.42
C PRO A 18 -34.58 59.02 -14.29
N ILE A 19 -34.23 59.00 -12.98
CA ILE A 19 -34.37 60.01 -11.84
C ILE A 19 -35.73 60.12 -11.10
N LYS A 20 -35.75 59.95 -9.74
CA LYS A 20 -36.07 60.94 -8.65
C LYS A 20 -36.13 60.29 -7.22
N THR A 21 -35.22 60.56 -6.27
CA THR A 21 -35.21 61.58 -5.15
C THR A 21 -36.29 61.36 -4.06
N ILE A 22 -36.03 61.22 -2.73
CA ILE A 22 -35.68 62.17 -1.62
C ILE A 22 -35.58 61.27 -0.32
N GLY A 23 -34.67 61.39 0.67
CA GLY A 23 -34.43 62.49 1.63
C GLY A 23 -33.60 62.05 2.86
N ALA A 24 -33.10 63.05 3.60
CA ALA A 24 -32.11 63.04 4.71
C ALA A 24 -32.54 62.24 5.98
N VAL A 25 -31.65 61.88 6.94
CA VAL A 25 -31.12 62.72 8.05
C VAL A 25 -29.89 62.05 8.71
N ALA A 26 -28.96 62.88 9.18
CA ALA A 26 -27.69 62.57 9.85
C ALA A 26 -27.78 62.11 11.31
N LYS A 27 -26.78 61.35 11.78
CA LYS A 27 -26.17 61.50 13.11
C LYS A 27 -24.74 60.92 13.16
N ALA A 28 -23.85 61.69 13.79
CA ALA A 28 -22.41 61.52 13.87
C ALA A 28 -21.95 60.49 14.91
N ALA A 29 -20.73 59.94 14.73
CA ALA A 29 -19.57 60.16 15.63
C ALA A 29 -18.63 58.93 15.74
N THR A 30 -17.43 59.13 15.20
CA THR A 30 -16.09 58.81 15.75
C THR A 30 -15.61 57.35 15.83
N VAL A 31 -14.70 57.06 14.90
CA VAL A 31 -13.76 55.93 14.85
C VAL A 31 -12.60 56.16 15.83
N ARG A 32 -12.20 55.12 16.58
CA ARG A 32 -10.94 55.07 17.33
C ARG A 32 -10.09 53.91 16.79
N GLN A 33 -9.01 54.25 16.10
CA GLN A 33 -7.91 53.35 15.72
C GLN A 33 -7.07 53.01 16.96
N VAL A 34 -6.71 51.74 17.14
CA VAL A 34 -5.44 51.32 17.77
C VAL A 34 -4.88 50.12 17.01
N ASN A 35 -3.56 50.18 16.82
CA ASN A 35 -2.71 49.45 15.89
C ASN A 35 -2.65 47.92 16.03
N ASN A 36 -2.58 47.24 14.88
CA ASN A 36 -1.99 45.91 14.70
C ASN A 36 -0.60 46.05 14.06
N ARG A 37 0.43 45.43 14.66
CA ARG A 37 1.77 45.19 14.09
C ARG A 37 2.13 43.71 14.29
N TYR A 38 3.07 43.26 13.44
CA TYR A 38 3.73 41.95 13.33
C TYR A 38 3.14 41.01 12.26
N HIS A 39 3.91 40.40 11.34
CA HIS A 39 5.24 40.67 10.77
C HIS A 39 5.27 39.86 9.45
N HIS A 40 5.60 40.50 8.32
CA HIS A 40 5.96 39.84 7.06
C HIS A 40 7.45 40.08 6.85
N HIS A 41 8.23 39.06 6.48
CA HIS A 41 9.40 39.28 5.64
C HIS A 41 9.67 38.09 4.72
N LEU A 42 9.52 38.37 3.42
CA LEU A 42 10.08 37.65 2.28
C LEU A 42 11.52 38.14 2.04
N ILE A 43 12.43 37.23 1.70
CA ILE A 43 13.79 37.52 1.23
C ILE A 43 13.78 37.58 -0.30
N GLN A 44 14.18 38.73 -0.86
CA GLN A 44 14.63 38.90 -2.25
C GLN A 44 16.14 39.12 -2.27
N ARG A 45 16.82 38.52 -3.26
CA ARG A 45 18.25 38.67 -3.57
C ARG A 45 18.54 40.01 -4.27
N SER A 46 19.69 40.62 -3.96
CA SER A 46 20.44 41.52 -4.84
C SER A 46 21.92 41.56 -4.42
N SER A 47 22.78 41.89 -5.38
CA SER A 47 24.21 41.57 -5.51
C SER A 47 25.18 42.74 -5.24
N HIS A 48 26.46 42.38 -5.00
CA HIS A 48 27.74 43.12 -5.16
C HIS A 48 28.53 43.56 -3.88
N LEU A 49 29.83 43.21 -3.94
CA LEU A 49 31.00 43.20 -3.03
C LEU A 49 31.75 44.58 -2.91
N PRO A 50 32.94 44.76 -2.23
CA PRO A 50 33.70 43.96 -1.22
C PRO A 50 34.44 44.74 -0.06
N ARG A 51 35.13 43.96 0.83
CA ARG A 51 36.41 44.17 1.61
C ARG A 51 36.38 44.46 3.14
N ASP A 52 36.70 43.41 3.93
CA ASP A 52 37.71 43.20 5.03
C ASP A 52 38.12 44.31 6.05
N PRO A 53 38.78 43.98 7.21
CA PRO A 53 38.52 42.94 8.22
C PRO A 53 38.73 43.46 9.69
N LEU A 54 38.61 42.54 10.69
CA LEU A 54 39.05 42.63 12.12
C LEU A 54 38.19 43.41 13.13
N SER A 55 37.52 42.67 14.04
CA SER A 55 37.69 42.87 15.49
C SER A 55 37.11 41.70 16.30
N TYR A 56 37.97 41.12 17.13
CA TYR A 56 37.63 40.25 18.25
C TYR A 56 36.84 41.07 19.28
N VAL A 57 35.63 40.62 19.65
CA VAL A 57 35.03 40.99 20.94
C VAL A 57 34.30 39.79 21.52
N SER A 58 34.84 39.27 22.63
CA SER A 58 34.17 38.31 23.50
C SER A 58 33.00 38.99 24.19
N PHE A 59 31.82 38.36 24.24
CA PHE A 59 30.76 38.78 25.16
C PHE A 59 30.46 37.70 26.20
N LYS A 60 30.68 38.11 27.44
CA LYS A 60 30.43 37.41 28.70
C LYS A 60 28.95 37.11 28.89
N ILE A 61 28.72 35.93 29.44
CA ILE A 61 27.50 35.49 30.12
C ILE A 61 27.13 36.51 31.21
N GLY A 62 25.91 37.05 31.13
CA GLY A 62 25.36 38.03 32.06
C GLY A 62 23.90 37.74 32.36
N SER A 63 23.70 37.17 33.55
CA SER A 63 22.45 36.84 34.23
C SER A 63 21.43 37.99 34.31
N ARG A 64 20.18 37.69 33.97
CA ARG A 64 18.99 38.27 34.62
C ARG A 64 17.99 37.16 34.91
N MET A 65 17.99 36.71 36.16
CA MET A 65 16.93 35.90 36.75
C MET A 65 15.70 36.79 36.95
N SER A 66 14.58 36.43 36.32
CA SER A 66 13.25 36.73 36.84
C SER A 66 12.59 35.41 37.23
N THR A 67 12.03 35.38 38.42
CA THR A 67 11.64 34.22 39.22
C THR A 67 10.32 33.58 38.75
N SER A 68 10.41 32.56 37.89
CA SER A 68 9.85 31.19 38.07
C SER A 68 10.07 30.34 36.79
N PRO A 69 11.11 29.49 36.71
CA PRO A 69 11.44 28.75 35.48
C PRO A 69 11.29 27.23 35.63
N GLU A 70 10.10 26.75 35.97
CA GLU A 70 9.78 25.32 35.81
C GLU A 70 8.94 25.18 34.54
N GLY A 71 9.62 24.86 33.42
CA GLY A 71 8.97 24.58 32.14
C GLY A 71 9.16 25.62 31.04
N GLN A 72 10.31 26.28 30.96
CA GLN A 72 10.76 26.78 29.65
C GLN A 72 10.85 25.56 28.72
N ASP A 73 10.15 25.63 27.58
CA ASP A 73 9.64 24.47 26.85
C ASP A 73 10.78 23.61 26.30
N MET A 74 11.06 22.49 26.97
CA MET A 74 12.09 21.51 26.61
C MET A 74 12.05 21.16 25.12
N MET A 75 10.85 21.08 24.53
CA MET A 75 10.66 20.79 23.12
C MET A 75 11.04 21.95 22.21
N GLU A 76 10.70 23.19 22.57
CA GLU A 76 11.11 24.35 21.78
C GLU A 76 12.63 24.49 21.77
N VAL A 77 13.28 24.25 22.91
CA VAL A 77 14.74 24.26 23.01
C VAL A 77 15.36 23.13 22.18
N LEU A 78 14.85 21.90 22.31
CA LEU A 78 15.34 20.75 21.52
C LEU A 78 15.12 20.92 20.02
N ALA A 79 13.95 21.43 19.61
CA ALA A 79 13.62 21.69 18.22
C ALA A 79 14.50 22.82 17.66
N GLY A 80 14.68 23.92 18.41
CA GLY A 80 15.58 25.01 18.03
C GLY A 80 17.02 24.55 17.87
N ASN A 81 17.51 23.76 18.83
CA ASN A 81 18.84 23.17 18.81
C ASN A 81 19.04 22.18 17.65
N SER A 82 18.05 21.32 17.39
CA SER A 82 18.09 20.34 16.30
C SER A 82 18.03 21.02 14.94
N ASN A 83 17.22 22.07 14.79
CA ASN A 83 17.17 22.87 13.57
C ASN A 83 18.48 23.60 13.30
N GLN A 84 19.08 24.20 14.33
CA GLN A 84 20.39 24.84 14.20
C GLN A 84 21.47 23.83 13.78
N LEU A 85 21.47 22.63 14.36
CA LEU A 85 22.38 21.57 13.97
C LEU A 85 22.14 21.14 12.51
N ALA A 86 20.88 21.03 12.08
CA ALA A 86 20.54 20.72 10.69
C ALA A 86 21.06 21.79 9.72
N ASP A 87 20.92 23.08 10.05
CA ASP A 87 21.45 24.19 9.25
C ASP A 87 22.99 24.18 9.18
N ASP A 88 23.65 23.88 10.29
CA ASP A 88 25.11 23.75 10.37
C ASP A 88 25.61 22.56 9.54
N LEU A 89 24.88 21.44 9.58
CA LEU A 89 25.15 20.25 8.77
C LEU A 89 24.95 20.53 7.28
N PHE A 90 23.88 21.25 6.91
CA PHE A 90 23.65 21.70 5.55
C PHE A 90 24.82 22.58 5.07
N SER A 91 25.25 23.52 5.90
CA SER A 91 26.40 24.39 5.64
C SER A 91 27.74 23.65 5.56
N ALA A 92 27.85 22.47 6.17
CA ALA A 92 29.04 21.61 6.10
C ALA A 92 29.14 20.82 4.78
N GLY A 93 28.08 20.78 3.97
CA GLY A 93 28.06 20.07 2.68
C GLY A 93 28.28 18.56 2.83
N SER A 94 29.01 17.94 1.89
CA SER A 94 29.29 16.49 1.87
C SER A 94 30.49 16.06 2.72
N ASN A 95 31.11 16.96 3.49
CA ASN A 95 32.28 16.62 4.30
C ASN A 95 31.88 15.81 5.54
N ALA A 96 31.97 14.48 5.43
CA ALA A 96 31.57 13.54 6.48
C ALA A 96 32.29 13.78 7.83
N ALA A 97 33.59 14.09 7.82
CA ALA A 97 34.35 14.32 9.04
C ALA A 97 33.89 15.61 9.77
N LYS A 98 33.61 16.67 9.01
CA LYS A 98 33.08 17.92 9.58
C LYS A 98 31.67 17.73 10.15
N ARG A 99 30.79 17.04 9.42
CA ARG A 99 29.43 16.71 9.87
C ARG A 99 29.45 15.90 11.17
N GLN A 100 30.27 14.85 11.20
CA GLN A 100 30.40 13.99 12.38
C GLN A 100 30.94 14.75 13.59
N LYS A 101 31.89 15.67 13.39
CA LYS A 101 32.40 16.53 14.47
C LYS A 101 31.32 17.44 15.05
N LEU A 102 30.50 18.07 14.19
CA LEU A 102 29.40 18.93 14.63
C LEU A 102 28.40 18.17 15.51
N VAL A 103 27.99 16.96 15.08
CA VAL A 103 27.09 16.11 15.87
C VAL A 103 27.73 15.68 17.19
N LEU A 104 29.02 15.35 17.20
CA LEU A 104 29.73 14.97 18.42
C LEU A 104 29.83 16.15 19.42
N ASP A 105 30.13 17.35 18.93
CA ASP A 105 30.22 18.55 19.76
C ASP A 105 28.84 18.93 20.33
N TYR A 106 27.78 18.76 19.55
CA TYR A 106 26.40 18.84 20.02
C TYR A 106 26.09 17.79 21.10
N LEU A 107 26.44 16.52 20.88
CA LEU A 107 26.21 15.45 21.84
C LEU A 107 26.88 15.70 23.19
N LYS A 108 28.12 16.24 23.20
CA LYS A 108 28.81 16.62 24.43
C LYS A 108 28.05 17.70 25.21
N LEU A 109 27.48 18.67 24.49
CA LEU A 109 26.68 19.74 25.08
C LEU A 109 25.37 19.19 25.65
N ALA A 110 24.63 18.45 24.82
CA ALA A 110 23.34 17.84 25.17
C ALA A 110 23.47 16.84 26.32
N ASP A 111 24.57 16.10 26.41
CA ASP A 111 24.82 15.15 27.50
C ASP A 111 25.18 15.85 28.83
N ARG A 112 25.91 16.97 28.76
CA ARG A 112 26.26 17.78 29.95
C ARG A 112 25.06 18.50 30.54
N GLU A 113 24.17 19.00 29.68
CA GLU A 113 23.00 19.79 30.07
C GLU A 113 21.72 18.95 30.19
N GLY A 114 21.75 17.73 29.64
CA GLY A 114 20.60 16.84 29.51
C GLY A 114 20.15 16.26 30.85
N LYS A 115 19.03 16.78 31.35
CA LYS A 115 18.27 16.14 32.42
C LYS A 115 17.44 14.99 31.83
N SER A 116 17.33 13.90 32.60
CA SER A 116 16.39 12.82 32.27
C SER A 116 14.96 13.37 32.30
N VAL A 117 14.15 13.02 31.30
CA VAL A 117 12.74 13.40 31.31
C VAL A 117 11.99 12.49 32.28
N SER A 118 11.09 13.06 33.08
CA SER A 118 10.11 12.30 33.88
C SER A 118 8.91 11.80 33.04
N ALA A 119 9.02 11.86 31.72
CA ALA A 119 8.05 11.30 30.80
C ALA A 119 8.22 9.77 30.82
N GLU A 120 7.11 9.08 31.08
CA GLU A 120 7.03 7.63 31.12
C GLU A 120 5.72 7.24 30.44
N PHE A 121 5.68 6.05 29.85
CA PHE A 121 4.46 5.55 29.24
C PHE A 121 3.38 5.36 30.32
N PRO A 122 2.14 5.85 30.08
CA PRO A 122 1.03 5.58 31.00
C PRO A 122 0.84 4.08 31.24
N ASP A 123 0.48 3.72 32.48
CA ASP A 123 0.14 2.35 32.82
C ASP A 123 -1.15 1.90 32.12
N GLY A 124 -1.24 0.61 31.79
CA GLY A 124 -2.45 0.01 31.21
C GLY A 124 -2.69 0.31 29.72
N LEU A 125 -1.67 0.82 29.01
CA LEU A 125 -1.73 0.92 27.54
C LEU A 125 -1.54 -0.45 26.88
N ASP A 126 -2.18 -0.63 25.74
CA ASP A 126 -1.98 -1.82 24.91
C ASP A 126 -0.66 -1.72 24.14
N TRP A 127 0.10 -2.81 24.17
CA TRP A 127 1.37 -2.95 23.47
C TRP A 127 1.30 -4.05 22.41
N PHE A 128 2.02 -3.84 21.32
CA PHE A 128 2.19 -4.79 20.22
C PHE A 128 3.67 -5.07 20.00
N ASN A 129 3.96 -6.25 19.43
CA ASN A 129 5.32 -6.76 19.21
C ASN A 129 6.17 -6.94 20.49
N VAL A 130 5.55 -6.93 21.67
CA VAL A 130 6.22 -7.20 22.96
C VAL A 130 5.33 -8.06 23.87
N THR A 131 5.95 -8.83 24.77
CA THR A 131 5.20 -9.63 25.77
C THR A 131 4.83 -8.84 27.02
N GLU A 132 5.53 -7.74 27.30
CA GLU A 132 5.30 -6.89 28.46
C GLU A 132 5.52 -5.39 28.11
N PRO A 133 4.84 -4.46 28.81
CA PRO A 133 5.01 -3.03 28.59
C PRO A 133 6.45 -2.54 28.76
N LEU A 134 6.93 -1.69 27.85
CA LEU A 134 8.25 -1.09 27.96
C LEU A 134 8.21 0.23 28.73
N THR A 135 9.30 0.55 29.42
CA THR A 135 9.47 1.79 30.19
C THR A 135 10.78 2.48 29.84
N LEU A 136 10.76 3.81 29.74
CA LEU A 136 11.93 4.63 29.40
C LEU A 136 13.01 4.55 30.47
N GLN A 137 12.63 4.58 31.75
CA GLN A 137 13.59 4.51 32.86
C GLN A 137 13.92 3.08 33.31
N GLY A 138 13.11 2.10 32.91
CA GLY A 138 13.28 0.69 33.24
C GLY A 138 13.87 -0.12 32.09
N SER A 139 13.01 -0.75 31.28
CA SER A 139 13.43 -1.72 30.27
C SER A 139 14.27 -1.13 29.14
N LEU A 140 14.10 0.15 28.82
CA LEU A 140 14.87 0.86 27.78
C LEU A 140 16.14 1.53 28.31
N ARG A 141 16.40 1.47 29.62
CA ARG A 141 17.58 2.08 30.24
C ARG A 141 18.86 1.51 29.64
N GLY A 142 19.84 2.36 29.37
CA GLY A 142 21.10 1.93 28.76
C GLY A 142 21.01 1.73 27.24
N LYS A 143 19.92 2.15 26.59
CA LYS A 143 19.79 2.13 25.13
C LYS A 143 19.56 3.54 24.58
N ILE A 144 19.97 3.75 23.34
CA ILE A 144 19.48 4.86 22.53
C ILE A 144 18.07 4.50 22.09
N VAL A 145 17.09 5.35 22.41
CA VAL A 145 15.68 5.10 22.11
C VAL A 145 15.22 6.07 21.03
N VAL A 146 14.61 5.56 19.97
CA VAL A 146 13.92 6.37 18.96
C VAL A 146 12.42 6.18 19.18
N LEU A 147 11.75 7.22 19.68
CA LEU A 147 10.30 7.26 19.74
C LEU A 147 9.76 7.82 18.42
N ASP A 148 8.99 7.00 17.71
CA ASP A 148 8.29 7.41 16.49
C ASP A 148 6.83 7.75 16.82
N PHE A 149 6.51 9.05 16.84
CA PHE A 149 5.13 9.51 17.00
C PHE A 149 4.42 9.45 15.65
N PHE A 150 3.66 8.37 15.44
CA PHE A 150 3.04 8.07 14.16
C PHE A 150 1.56 7.71 14.29
N THR A 151 0.86 7.71 13.17
CA THR A 151 -0.51 7.22 13.01
C THR A 151 -0.61 6.53 11.66
N TYR A 152 -1.33 5.42 11.54
CA TYR A 152 -1.24 4.56 10.34
C TYR A 152 -2.09 5.05 9.17
N CYS A 153 -2.93 6.07 9.34
CA CYS A 153 -3.63 6.73 8.24
C CYS A 153 -2.71 7.61 7.39
N CYS A 154 -1.71 8.23 8.02
CA CYS A 154 -0.93 9.31 7.42
C CYS A 154 0.16 8.75 6.51
N ILE A 155 0.15 9.14 5.24
CA ILE A 155 1.14 8.70 4.25
C ILE A 155 2.56 9.13 4.62
N ASN A 156 2.72 10.30 5.24
CA ASN A 156 4.02 10.78 5.72
C ASN A 156 4.61 9.84 6.78
N CYS A 157 3.77 9.25 7.64
CA CYS A 157 4.20 8.25 8.61
C CYS A 157 4.63 6.94 7.93
N MET A 158 3.85 6.48 6.94
CA MET A 158 4.17 5.26 6.20
C MET A 158 5.54 5.34 5.52
N HIS A 159 5.89 6.49 4.94
CA HIS A 159 7.20 6.71 4.31
C HIS A 159 8.41 6.61 5.26
N ILE A 160 8.20 6.75 6.59
CA ILE A 160 9.26 6.58 7.58
C ILE A 160 9.47 5.11 7.95
N LEU A 161 8.47 4.24 7.83
CA LEU A 161 8.57 2.84 8.27
C LEU A 161 9.71 2.06 7.58
N PRO A 162 9.94 2.16 6.26
CA PRO A 162 11.08 1.50 5.62
C PRO A 162 12.43 2.01 6.14
N ASN A 163 12.50 3.31 6.47
CA ASN A 163 13.69 3.95 7.04
C ASN A 163 13.98 3.43 8.45
N LEU A 164 12.96 3.25 9.29
CA LEU A 164 13.08 2.65 10.62
C LEU A 164 13.48 1.18 10.56
N LYS A 165 12.84 0.37 9.69
CA LYS A 165 13.21 -1.04 9.45
C LYS A 165 14.68 -1.18 9.02
N ARG A 166 15.16 -0.28 8.16
CA ARG A 166 16.57 -0.21 7.77
C ARG A 166 17.48 0.18 8.95
N LEU A 167 17.05 1.09 9.81
CA LEU A 167 17.80 1.50 11.00
C LEU A 167 17.91 0.36 12.02
N GLU A 168 16.84 -0.38 12.27
CA GLU A 168 16.79 -1.57 13.12
C GLU A 168 17.76 -2.66 12.63
N HIS A 169 17.78 -2.93 11.32
CA HIS A 169 18.74 -3.88 10.74
C HIS A 169 20.20 -3.42 10.87
N MET A 170 20.47 -2.11 10.83
CA MET A 170 21.84 -1.58 11.00
C MET A 170 22.31 -1.62 12.45
N TYR A 171 21.40 -1.36 13.42
CA TYR A 171 21.70 -1.35 14.85
C TYR A 171 20.67 -2.20 15.61
N PRO A 172 20.95 -3.51 15.78
CA PRO A 172 20.14 -4.39 16.61
C PRO A 172 20.04 -3.92 18.07
N ILE A 173 19.05 -4.47 18.79
CA ILE A 173 18.76 -4.12 20.19
C ILE A 173 19.97 -4.37 21.11
N GLU A 174 20.74 -5.40 20.81
CA GLU A 174 21.96 -5.80 21.52
C GLU A 174 23.11 -4.80 21.29
N GLN A 175 23.09 -4.06 20.17
CA GLN A 175 24.03 -2.98 19.90
C GLN A 175 23.63 -1.65 20.57
N GLY A 176 22.46 -1.61 21.21
CA GLY A 176 22.02 -0.50 22.06
C GLY A 176 21.01 0.44 21.42
N LEU A 177 20.33 0.08 20.33
CA LEU A 177 19.22 0.86 19.76
C LEU A 177 17.87 0.18 20.06
N ALA A 178 16.88 0.95 20.49
CA ALA A 178 15.49 0.51 20.53
C ALA A 178 14.61 1.52 19.79
N VAL A 179 13.85 1.05 18.81
CA VAL A 179 12.81 1.84 18.15
C VAL A 179 11.47 1.50 18.81
N VAL A 180 10.68 2.50 19.17
CA VAL A 180 9.34 2.31 19.74
C VAL A 180 8.36 3.21 18.99
N GLY A 181 7.38 2.61 18.34
CA GLY A 181 6.28 3.32 17.69
C GLY A 181 5.26 3.77 18.72
N VAL A 182 5.15 5.07 18.94
CA VAL A 182 4.14 5.69 19.82
C VAL A 182 2.94 6.06 18.96
N HIS A 183 2.03 5.10 18.78
CA HIS A 183 0.85 5.29 17.96
C HIS A 183 -0.09 6.32 18.58
N SER A 184 -0.14 7.50 17.98
CA SER A 184 -0.91 8.66 18.44
C SER A 184 -2.02 8.94 17.43
N ALA A 185 -3.18 8.32 17.63
CA ALA A 185 -4.29 8.31 16.69
C ALA A 185 -4.78 9.71 16.28
N LYS A 186 -4.92 9.94 14.97
CA LYS A 186 -5.62 11.13 14.43
C LYS A 186 -7.13 10.94 14.42
N PHE A 187 -7.60 9.80 13.93
CA PHE A 187 -9.01 9.45 13.78
C PHE A 187 -9.52 8.61 14.96
N LYS A 188 -10.84 8.51 15.10
CA LYS A 188 -11.48 7.71 16.16
C LYS A 188 -11.23 6.21 15.98
N ASN A 189 -11.32 5.73 14.73
CA ASN A 189 -11.09 4.33 14.37
C ASN A 189 -9.71 3.80 14.78
N GLU A 190 -8.69 4.65 14.66
CA GLU A 190 -7.30 4.28 14.93
C GLU A 190 -7.01 4.06 16.42
N LYS A 191 -7.95 4.42 17.32
CA LYS A 191 -7.79 4.18 18.77
C LYS A 191 -8.05 2.73 19.16
N ASP A 192 -8.74 1.96 18.32
CA ASP A 192 -9.02 0.55 18.57
C ASP A 192 -7.77 -0.30 18.33
N SER A 193 -7.38 -1.05 19.35
CA SER A 193 -6.21 -1.92 19.35
C SER A 193 -6.26 -3.04 18.30
N ASN A 194 -7.46 -3.49 17.89
CA ASN A 194 -7.57 -4.49 16.82
C ASN A 194 -7.20 -3.92 15.46
N ASN A 195 -7.60 -2.67 15.18
CA ASN A 195 -7.25 -1.98 13.94
C ASN A 195 -5.76 -1.66 13.89
N ILE A 196 -5.17 -1.25 15.01
CA ILE A 196 -3.70 -1.05 15.11
C ILE A 196 -2.97 -2.37 14.86
N ARG A 197 -3.42 -3.49 15.44
CA ARG A 197 -2.82 -4.81 15.16
C ARG A 197 -2.87 -5.14 13.67
N ALA A 198 -4.02 -4.94 13.02
CA ALA A 198 -4.15 -5.14 11.58
C ALA A 198 -3.22 -4.22 10.77
N ALA A 199 -3.04 -2.96 11.19
CA ALA A 199 -2.10 -2.03 10.55
C ALA A 199 -0.63 -2.43 10.74
N VAL A 200 -0.25 -2.87 11.95
CA VAL A 200 1.09 -3.40 12.26
C VAL A 200 1.42 -4.59 11.36
N GLU A 201 0.46 -5.50 11.15
CA GLU A 201 0.60 -6.63 10.22
C GLU A 201 0.64 -6.18 8.75
N ARG A 202 -0.20 -5.23 8.35
CA ARG A 202 -0.32 -4.73 6.96
C ARG A 202 0.96 -4.04 6.49
N TYR A 203 1.59 -3.25 7.37
CA TYR A 203 2.82 -2.51 7.08
C TYR A 203 4.09 -3.25 7.55
N GLU A 204 3.97 -4.50 8.01
CA GLU A 204 5.07 -5.34 8.47
C GLU A 204 6.00 -4.67 9.51
N ILE A 205 5.40 -3.99 10.48
CA ILE A 205 6.13 -3.31 11.55
C ILE A 205 6.67 -4.36 12.54
N SER A 206 8.00 -4.42 12.67
CA SER A 206 8.71 -5.39 13.54
C SER A 206 9.03 -4.85 14.93
N HIS A 207 9.12 -3.53 15.10
CA HIS A 207 9.46 -2.91 16.36
C HIS A 207 8.26 -2.84 17.34
N PRO A 208 8.51 -2.67 18.66
CA PRO A 208 7.47 -2.42 19.65
C PRO A 208 6.58 -1.22 19.28
N VAL A 209 5.26 -1.40 19.40
CA VAL A 209 4.28 -0.32 19.19
C VAL A 209 3.39 -0.21 20.42
N VAL A 210 3.15 1.01 20.90
CA VAL A 210 2.23 1.30 22.01
C VAL A 210 1.04 2.12 21.49
N ASN A 211 -0.17 1.76 21.90
CA ASN A 211 -1.38 2.52 21.59
C ASN A 211 -1.57 3.69 22.58
N ASP A 212 -1.08 4.89 22.25
CA ASP A 212 -1.35 6.12 23.01
C ASP A 212 -2.70 6.74 22.58
N ASN A 213 -3.78 6.02 22.88
CA ASN A 213 -5.15 6.33 22.44
C ASN A 213 -5.69 7.71 22.91
N VAL A 214 -5.15 8.25 24.00
CA VAL A 214 -5.45 9.56 24.58
C VAL A 214 -4.35 10.60 24.30
N SER A 215 -3.36 10.23 23.48
CA SER A 215 -2.23 11.09 23.09
C SER A 215 -1.58 11.74 24.32
N ALA A 216 -1.43 10.99 25.40
CA ALA A 216 -0.89 11.46 26.67
C ALA A 216 0.61 11.74 26.55
N MET A 217 1.37 10.82 25.92
CA MET A 217 2.79 11.01 25.67
C MET A 217 3.00 12.12 24.65
N TRP A 218 2.22 12.13 23.57
CA TRP A 218 2.20 13.20 22.56
C TRP A 218 2.04 14.59 23.20
N ARG A 219 1.04 14.76 24.09
CA ARG A 219 0.80 16.04 24.79
C ARG A 219 1.87 16.38 25.82
N LYS A 220 2.36 15.38 26.57
CA LYS A 220 3.40 15.57 27.60
C LYS A 220 4.72 16.03 26.97
N LEU A 221 5.04 15.49 25.80
CA LEU A 221 6.20 15.86 24.98
C LEU A 221 5.86 16.90 23.90
N ARG A 222 4.72 17.60 24.01
CA ARG A 222 4.29 18.71 23.12
C ARG A 222 4.57 18.49 21.64
N VAL A 223 4.35 17.28 21.14
CA VAL A 223 4.50 16.95 19.72
C VAL A 223 3.42 17.69 18.92
N GLN A 224 3.77 18.15 17.72
CA GLN A 224 2.88 18.98 16.88
C GLN A 224 2.68 18.45 15.46
N CYS A 225 3.45 17.44 15.04
CA CYS A 225 3.50 17.00 13.66
C CYS A 225 3.61 15.47 13.58
N TRP A 226 2.87 14.87 12.67
CA TRP A 226 3.05 13.47 12.27
C TRP A 226 3.89 13.40 10.99
N PRO A 227 4.89 12.50 10.92
CA PRO A 227 5.56 11.84 12.03
C PRO A 227 6.51 12.79 12.78
N THR A 228 6.84 12.48 14.04
CA THR A 228 7.95 13.10 14.78
C THR A 228 8.82 12.02 15.40
N LEU A 229 10.12 12.03 15.09
CA LEU A 229 11.11 11.14 15.70
C LEU A 229 11.82 11.86 16.84
N MET A 230 11.70 11.34 18.05
CA MET A 230 12.44 11.82 19.22
C MET A 230 13.51 10.81 19.61
N ILE A 231 14.77 11.26 19.66
CA ILE A 231 15.91 10.40 19.98
C ILE A 231 16.35 10.69 21.42
N PHE A 232 16.37 9.66 22.26
CA PHE A 232 16.79 9.71 23.65
C PHE A 232 18.10 8.94 23.88
N GLY A 233 18.90 9.43 24.82
CA GLY A 233 20.10 8.75 25.32
C GLY A 233 19.79 7.67 26.37
N PRO A 234 20.83 6.98 26.88
CA PRO A 234 20.70 5.82 27.77
C PRO A 234 20.05 6.12 29.13
N ARG A 235 19.93 7.40 29.51
CA ARG A 235 19.32 7.86 30.76
C ARG A 235 17.94 8.47 30.54
N ALA A 236 17.30 8.20 29.40
CA ALA A 236 16.08 8.89 28.96
C ALA A 236 16.25 10.43 28.87
N ASN A 237 17.45 10.89 28.53
CA ASN A 237 17.74 12.29 28.24
C ASN A 237 17.47 12.57 26.75
N PRO A 238 16.69 13.60 26.39
CA PRO A 238 16.37 13.87 24.99
C PRO A 238 17.60 14.46 24.29
N LEU A 239 17.92 13.93 23.11
CA LEU A 239 19.10 14.33 22.33
C LEU A 239 18.69 15.11 21.09
N PHE A 240 17.80 14.55 20.28
CA PHE A 240 17.42 15.11 18.97
C PHE A 240 15.92 15.00 18.75
N VAL A 241 15.39 15.91 17.93
CA VAL A 241 14.03 15.84 17.40
C VAL A 241 14.09 16.04 15.89
N ILE A 242 13.46 15.14 15.14
CA ILE A 242 13.26 15.25 13.69
C ILE A 242 11.76 15.30 13.44
N MET A 243 11.29 16.36 12.80
CA MET A 243 9.88 16.54 12.45
C MET A 243 9.67 16.27 10.96
N GLY A 244 8.64 15.51 10.63
CA GLY A 244 8.30 15.16 9.25
C GLY A 244 9.16 14.05 8.65
N GLU A 245 8.95 13.81 7.35
CA GLU A 245 9.57 12.74 6.58
C GLU A 245 10.88 13.13 5.85
N GLY A 246 11.55 12.15 5.25
CA GLY A 246 12.65 12.38 4.31
C GLY A 246 14.05 12.58 4.91
N ASN A 247 14.21 12.48 6.23
CA ASN A 247 15.46 12.80 6.94
C ASN A 247 16.30 11.58 7.35
N PHE A 248 16.27 10.49 6.58
CA PHE A 248 16.93 9.23 6.98
C PHE A 248 18.45 9.35 7.15
N GLU A 249 19.14 10.11 6.30
CA GLU A 249 20.60 10.28 6.41
C GLU A 249 20.99 11.01 7.70
N ASP A 250 20.19 11.99 8.13
CA ASP A 250 20.41 12.69 9.40
C ASP A 250 20.04 11.80 10.58
N LEU A 251 18.92 11.06 10.52
CA LEU A 251 18.57 10.04 11.53
C LEU A 251 19.70 9.03 11.75
N LYS A 252 20.23 8.49 10.65
CA LYS A 252 21.35 7.54 10.66
C LYS A 252 22.61 8.16 11.27
N LEU A 253 22.91 9.41 10.93
CA LEU A 253 24.06 10.14 11.47
C LEU A 253 23.92 10.40 12.97
N TYR A 254 22.75 10.84 13.43
CA TYR A 254 22.46 11.13 14.83
C TYR A 254 22.51 9.87 15.69
N VAL A 255 21.79 8.82 15.29
CA VAL A 255 21.76 7.54 16.02
C VAL A 255 23.15 6.90 16.04
N GLY A 256 23.81 6.81 14.88
CA GLY A 256 25.15 6.21 14.80
C GLY A 256 26.20 6.97 15.63
N SER A 257 26.12 8.30 15.69
CA SER A 257 27.02 9.12 16.51
C SER A 257 26.70 8.99 18.00
N ALA A 258 25.42 8.94 18.38
CA ALA A 258 24.99 8.76 19.76
C ALA A 258 25.41 7.38 20.30
N ILE A 259 25.20 6.30 19.54
CA ILE A 259 25.64 4.95 19.92
C ILE A 259 27.15 4.93 20.14
N ARG A 260 27.94 5.50 19.22
CA ARG A 260 29.41 5.55 19.37
C ARG A 260 29.82 6.31 20.64
N TYR A 261 29.25 7.49 20.86
CA TYR A 261 29.58 8.35 22.00
C TYR A 261 29.26 7.68 23.35
N TYR A 262 28.06 7.11 23.51
CA TYR A 262 27.67 6.46 24.76
C TYR A 262 28.31 5.09 24.97
N LYS A 263 28.69 4.40 23.88
CA LYS A 263 29.48 3.16 23.95
C LYS A 263 30.90 3.43 24.44
N GLU A 264 31.55 4.49 23.97
CA GLU A 264 32.87 4.93 24.48
C GLU A 264 32.83 5.30 25.97
N LYS A 265 31.67 5.78 26.47
CA LYS A 265 31.43 6.04 27.90
C LYS A 265 31.07 4.80 28.72
N GLY A 266 30.78 3.66 28.09
CA GLY A 266 30.33 2.45 28.77
C GLY A 266 28.90 2.52 29.33
N GLU A 267 28.06 3.41 28.80
CA GLU A 267 26.67 3.59 29.25
C GLU A 267 25.63 2.76 28.47
N ILE A 268 26.06 2.11 27.38
CA ILE A 268 25.21 1.25 26.54
C ILE A 268 25.15 -0.17 27.11
N GLN A 269 23.93 -0.68 27.30
CA GLN A 269 23.65 -2.03 27.79
C GLN A 269 23.18 -2.95 26.66
N SER A 270 23.68 -4.19 26.66
CA SER A 270 23.42 -5.21 25.64
C SER A 270 22.28 -6.16 25.98
N HIS A 271 21.43 -5.85 26.96
CA HIS A 271 20.30 -6.71 27.31
C HIS A 271 19.27 -6.79 26.18
N SER A 272 18.58 -7.91 26.07
CA SER A 272 17.48 -8.09 25.12
C SER A 272 16.22 -7.38 25.60
N LEU A 273 15.32 -7.06 24.67
CA LEU A 273 13.96 -6.63 24.96
C LEU A 273 12.99 -7.81 24.76
N PRO A 274 11.83 -7.80 25.45
CA PRO A 274 10.81 -8.85 25.37
C PRO A 274 10.02 -8.79 24.05
N ILE A 275 10.72 -8.85 22.91
CA ILE A 275 10.12 -8.76 21.58
C ILE A 275 9.36 -10.05 21.25
N ASN A 276 8.09 -9.91 20.88
CA ASN A 276 7.27 -10.98 20.35
C ASN A 276 6.49 -10.46 19.16
N VAL A 277 7.13 -10.46 18.00
CA VAL A 277 6.49 -10.04 16.75
C VAL A 277 5.34 -11.00 16.49
N SER A 278 4.13 -10.46 16.37
CA SER A 278 2.96 -11.23 15.97
C SER A 278 3.12 -11.65 14.51
N ASN A 279 3.93 -12.67 14.29
CA ASN A 279 3.91 -13.43 13.04
C ASN A 279 2.67 -14.31 13.11
N THR A 280 1.52 -13.73 12.81
CA THR A 280 0.47 -14.44 12.08
C THR A 280 1.04 -14.77 10.69
N ALA A 281 2.03 -15.66 10.68
CA ALA A 281 2.27 -16.61 9.61
C ALA A 281 1.09 -17.58 9.56
N THR A 282 -0.13 -17.06 9.61
CA THR A 282 -1.31 -17.74 9.15
C THR A 282 -1.00 -18.00 7.68
N LEU A 283 -0.65 -19.25 7.39
CA LEU A 283 -0.60 -19.80 6.05
C LEU A 283 -1.64 -19.10 5.21
N ALA A 284 -1.16 -18.44 4.14
CA ALA A 284 -1.94 -17.72 3.15
C ALA A 284 -3.40 -18.15 3.15
N THR A 285 -4.25 -17.37 3.83
CA THR A 285 -5.62 -17.25 3.40
C THR A 285 -5.57 -16.91 1.91
N ASN A 286 -6.54 -17.38 1.14
CA ASN A 286 -6.65 -17.12 -0.30
C ASN A 286 -6.42 -15.65 -0.68
N MET A 287 -6.58 -14.72 0.26
CA MET A 287 -6.34 -13.29 0.14
C MET A 287 -5.85 -12.71 1.48
N LYS A 288 -5.05 -11.64 1.46
CA LYS A 288 -4.54 -10.93 2.65
C LYS A 288 -4.55 -9.42 2.40
N PHE A 289 -5.38 -8.71 3.15
CA PHE A 289 -5.58 -7.24 3.04
C PHE A 289 -5.77 -6.76 1.58
N PRO A 290 -6.86 -7.16 0.90
CA PRO A 290 -7.13 -6.68 -0.46
C PRO A 290 -7.39 -5.17 -0.47
N GLY A 291 -6.65 -4.43 -1.29
CA GLY A 291 -6.73 -2.96 -1.33
C GLY A 291 -7.80 -2.44 -2.29
N LYS A 292 -7.75 -2.86 -3.56
CA LYS A 292 -8.58 -2.34 -4.65
C LYS A 292 -9.08 -3.45 -5.55
N ILE A 293 -10.19 -3.17 -6.21
CA ILE A 293 -10.81 -4.04 -7.21
C ILE A 293 -11.27 -3.18 -8.39
N ALA A 294 -11.12 -3.70 -9.61
CA ALA A 294 -11.61 -3.06 -10.82
C ALA A 294 -12.23 -4.08 -11.77
N CYS A 295 -13.26 -3.64 -12.49
CA CYS A 295 -13.94 -4.42 -13.52
C CYS A 295 -13.42 -4.07 -14.92
N SER A 296 -13.25 -5.09 -15.76
CA SER A 296 -12.96 -4.92 -17.19
C SER A 296 -14.10 -4.22 -17.92
N GLN A 297 -13.72 -3.30 -18.80
CA GLN A 297 -14.65 -2.62 -19.71
C GLN A 297 -14.60 -3.29 -21.09
N PRO A 298 -15.72 -3.39 -21.81
CA PRO A 298 -15.70 -3.86 -23.20
C PRO A 298 -14.87 -2.91 -24.07
N THR A 299 -14.12 -3.46 -25.02
CA THR A 299 -13.32 -2.68 -25.97
C THR A 299 -14.25 -1.95 -26.93
N THR A 300 -14.51 -0.67 -26.68
CA THR A 300 -15.25 0.21 -27.60
C THR A 300 -14.29 1.02 -28.46
N ASP A 301 -13.36 0.34 -29.11
CA ASP A 301 -12.58 0.97 -30.18
C ASP A 301 -13.43 0.88 -31.46
N GLY A 302 -13.86 2.04 -31.95
CA GLY A 302 -14.73 2.22 -33.12
C GLY A 302 -14.09 1.87 -34.46
N ALA A 303 -13.31 0.79 -34.53
CA ALA A 303 -12.75 0.26 -35.76
C ALA A 303 -13.10 -1.24 -35.87
N ASN A 304 -14.16 -1.52 -36.62
CA ASN A 304 -14.44 -2.77 -37.35
C ASN A 304 -13.62 -4.02 -36.95
N HIS A 305 -13.82 -4.51 -35.73
CA HIS A 305 -13.65 -5.92 -35.42
C HIS A 305 -15.01 -6.43 -34.95
N GLY A 306 -15.66 -7.21 -35.81
CA GLY A 306 -17.00 -7.77 -35.59
C GLY A 306 -17.02 -8.89 -34.55
N ASP A 307 -16.50 -8.62 -33.36
CA ASP A 307 -16.53 -9.53 -32.22
C ASP A 307 -17.13 -8.82 -31.00
N SER A 308 -18.38 -8.40 -31.18
CA SER A 308 -19.21 -7.77 -30.15
C SER A 308 -20.30 -8.76 -29.73
N GLY A 309 -20.11 -9.43 -28.58
CA GLY A 309 -21.15 -10.28 -27.98
C GLY A 309 -20.75 -10.99 -26.69
N ASP A 310 -19.70 -11.80 -26.72
CA ASP A 310 -19.52 -12.88 -25.72
C ASP A 310 -18.20 -12.80 -24.92
N GLN A 311 -17.64 -11.61 -24.71
CA GLN A 311 -16.44 -11.50 -23.87
C GLN A 311 -16.80 -11.46 -22.39
N GLU A 312 -16.43 -12.53 -21.68
CA GLU A 312 -16.65 -12.69 -20.25
C GLU A 312 -16.11 -11.52 -19.42
N GLN A 313 -16.82 -11.22 -18.34
CA GLN A 313 -16.47 -10.14 -17.43
C GLN A 313 -15.40 -10.61 -16.44
N ILE A 314 -14.21 -10.02 -16.55
CA ILE A 314 -13.10 -10.25 -15.62
C ILE A 314 -12.89 -9.04 -14.69
N PHE A 315 -12.30 -9.32 -13.53
CA PHE A 315 -11.95 -8.35 -12.50
C PHE A 315 -10.46 -8.48 -12.14
N ALA A 316 -9.85 -7.35 -11.81
CA ALA A 316 -8.49 -7.28 -11.27
C ALA A 316 -8.59 -6.88 -9.80
N VAL A 317 -7.84 -7.57 -8.95
CA VAL A 317 -7.83 -7.36 -7.50
C VAL A 317 -6.40 -7.18 -7.04
N SER A 318 -6.14 -6.13 -6.26
CA SER A 318 -4.87 -5.95 -5.58
C SER A 318 -4.90 -6.66 -4.23
N ASP A 319 -4.18 -7.77 -4.14
CA ASP A 319 -4.01 -8.52 -2.90
C ASP A 319 -2.78 -7.95 -2.17
N SER A 320 -2.96 -6.77 -1.58
CA SER A 320 -1.88 -5.88 -1.16
C SER A 320 -0.97 -6.51 -0.11
N GLY A 321 -1.55 -7.21 0.87
CA GLY A 321 -0.81 -7.89 1.93
C GLY A 321 -0.05 -9.14 1.48
N ASN A 322 -0.37 -9.69 0.31
CA ASN A 322 0.41 -10.75 -0.35
C ASN A 322 1.29 -10.22 -1.50
N HIS A 323 1.35 -8.89 -1.71
CA HIS A 323 2.15 -8.24 -2.75
C HIS A 323 1.93 -8.82 -4.16
N ARG A 324 0.67 -9.04 -4.55
CA ARG A 324 0.31 -9.63 -5.84
C ARG A 324 -0.96 -9.04 -6.43
N ILE A 325 -1.16 -9.28 -7.72
CA ILE A 325 -2.42 -8.99 -8.43
C ILE A 325 -3.08 -10.31 -8.81
N LEU A 326 -4.40 -10.39 -8.61
CA LEU A 326 -5.24 -11.50 -9.04
C LEU A 326 -6.19 -11.04 -10.15
N ILE A 327 -6.27 -11.82 -11.22
CA ILE A 327 -7.32 -11.68 -12.22
C ILE A 327 -8.35 -12.78 -11.98
N ILE A 328 -9.59 -12.40 -11.77
CA ILE A 328 -10.70 -13.30 -11.44
C ILE A 328 -11.86 -13.11 -12.43
N ASP A 329 -12.65 -14.14 -12.63
CA ASP A 329 -13.94 -14.03 -13.32
C ASP A 329 -15.06 -13.57 -12.34
N ALA A 330 -16.30 -13.46 -12.84
CA ALA A 330 -17.46 -13.14 -12.02
C ALA A 330 -17.88 -14.26 -11.02
N SER A 331 -17.43 -15.49 -11.23
CA SER A 331 -17.71 -16.64 -10.36
C SER A 331 -16.78 -16.69 -9.15
N GLY A 332 -15.62 -16.02 -9.21
CA GLY A 332 -14.55 -16.06 -8.22
C GLY A 332 -13.39 -17.00 -8.60
N THR A 333 -13.38 -17.54 -9.81
CA THR A 333 -12.30 -18.36 -10.33
C THR A 333 -11.09 -17.48 -10.68
N VAL A 334 -9.92 -17.83 -10.15
CA VAL A 334 -8.67 -17.10 -10.37
C VAL A 334 -8.05 -17.54 -11.69
N LEU A 335 -8.12 -16.66 -12.69
CA LEU A 335 -7.56 -16.88 -14.03
C LEU A 335 -6.05 -16.68 -14.04
N HIS A 336 -5.56 -15.63 -13.36
CA HIS A 336 -4.13 -15.34 -13.30
C HIS A 336 -3.70 -14.89 -11.90
N LYS A 337 -2.59 -15.46 -11.43
CA LYS A 337 -1.87 -15.02 -10.24
C LYS A 337 -0.55 -14.38 -10.66
N ILE A 338 -0.38 -13.10 -10.34
CA ILE A 338 0.73 -12.28 -10.82
C ILE A 338 1.52 -11.75 -9.63
N GLY A 339 2.72 -12.29 -9.39
CA GLY A 339 3.53 -12.01 -8.21
C GLY A 339 3.21 -12.89 -6.98
N GLY A 340 3.58 -12.40 -5.79
CA GLY A 340 3.16 -12.98 -4.50
C GLY A 340 4.07 -13.99 -3.82
N LYS A 341 5.40 -13.90 -4.00
CA LYS A 341 6.37 -14.62 -3.16
C LYS A 341 6.85 -13.74 -2.00
N ASP A 342 7.40 -12.58 -2.34
CA ASP A 342 7.91 -11.56 -1.43
C ASP A 342 7.66 -10.18 -2.08
N SER A 343 7.72 -9.11 -1.28
CA SER A 343 7.74 -7.75 -1.81
C SER A 343 8.96 -7.51 -2.70
N GLY A 344 8.83 -6.65 -3.70
CA GLY A 344 9.96 -6.23 -4.51
C GLY A 344 9.57 -5.46 -5.77
N PHE A 345 10.57 -4.98 -6.50
CA PHE A 345 10.40 -4.16 -7.71
C PHE A 345 11.07 -4.83 -8.92
N VAL A 346 10.42 -5.85 -9.47
CA VAL A 346 10.96 -6.67 -10.57
C VAL A 346 9.93 -6.79 -11.69
N ASP A 347 10.35 -6.48 -12.92
CA ASP A 347 9.57 -6.69 -14.16
C ASP A 347 9.80 -8.10 -14.72
N GLY A 348 8.94 -8.54 -15.64
CA GLY A 348 9.06 -9.84 -16.31
C GLY A 348 7.72 -10.56 -16.45
N ASN A 349 7.74 -11.88 -16.65
CA ASN A 349 6.52 -12.67 -16.70
C ASN A 349 5.80 -12.73 -15.35
N PHE A 350 4.58 -13.26 -15.32
CA PHE A 350 3.73 -13.28 -14.11
C PHE A 350 4.34 -13.95 -12.88
N THR A 351 5.24 -14.93 -13.07
CA THR A 351 5.89 -15.65 -11.96
C THR A 351 7.17 -14.95 -11.46
N LYS A 352 7.83 -14.17 -12.31
CA LYS A 352 9.04 -13.39 -11.97
C LYS A 352 8.72 -12.00 -11.45
N ALA A 353 7.63 -11.39 -11.93
CA ALA A 353 7.22 -10.07 -11.51
C ALA A 353 7.05 -9.98 -9.99
N ARG A 354 7.43 -8.84 -9.41
CA ARG A 354 7.27 -8.52 -7.99
C ARG A 354 6.64 -7.15 -7.85
N PHE A 355 5.77 -7.03 -6.86
CA PHE A 355 5.09 -5.80 -6.45
C PHE A 355 5.42 -5.54 -4.98
N ASN A 356 5.09 -4.35 -4.49
CA ASN A 356 5.20 -4.00 -3.08
C ASN A 356 3.93 -3.25 -2.66
N ALA A 357 3.10 -3.92 -1.86
CA ALA A 357 1.78 -3.46 -1.40
C ALA A 357 0.96 -2.73 -2.49
N PRO A 358 0.68 -3.36 -3.66
CA PRO A 358 -0.04 -2.70 -4.74
C PRO A 358 -1.45 -2.29 -4.31
N GLN A 359 -1.93 -1.14 -4.79
CA GLN A 359 -3.26 -0.58 -4.49
C GLN A 359 -4.07 -0.49 -5.79
N GLY A 360 -4.31 0.72 -6.31
CA GLY A 360 -5.10 0.99 -7.51
C GLY A 360 -4.87 0.04 -8.66
N VAL A 361 -5.96 -0.45 -9.25
CA VAL A 361 -5.94 -1.25 -10.47
C VAL A 361 -6.95 -0.66 -11.45
N ALA A 362 -6.59 -0.59 -12.73
CA ALA A 362 -7.50 -0.12 -13.77
C ALA A 362 -7.27 -0.87 -15.08
N PHE A 363 -8.37 -1.26 -15.72
CA PHE A 363 -8.33 -1.86 -17.05
C PHE A 363 -8.20 -0.81 -18.15
N HIS A 364 -7.45 -1.16 -19.18
CA HIS A 364 -7.46 -0.52 -20.48
C HIS A 364 -7.81 -1.58 -21.53
N GLY A 365 -9.08 -1.60 -21.95
CA GLY A 365 -9.66 -2.74 -22.64
C GLY A 365 -9.75 -3.97 -21.72
N GLN A 366 -9.65 -5.17 -22.28
CA GLN A 366 -9.61 -6.42 -21.51
C GLN A 366 -8.20 -6.97 -21.31
N ASP A 367 -7.22 -6.52 -22.10
CA ASP A 367 -5.90 -7.15 -22.14
C ASP A 367 -4.85 -6.45 -21.28
N VAL A 368 -5.09 -5.20 -20.89
CA VAL A 368 -4.10 -4.39 -20.18
C VAL A 368 -4.65 -3.95 -18.84
N VAL A 369 -3.87 -4.19 -17.79
CA VAL A 369 -4.16 -3.71 -16.43
C VAL A 369 -3.03 -2.80 -15.97
N PHE A 370 -3.38 -1.57 -15.59
CA PHE A 370 -2.47 -0.66 -14.91
C PHE A 370 -2.59 -0.84 -13.40
N VAL A 371 -1.45 -0.78 -12.71
CA VAL A 371 -1.35 -1.00 -11.27
C VAL A 371 -0.58 0.14 -10.63
N ALA A 372 -1.15 0.73 -9.59
CA ALA A 372 -0.46 1.61 -8.66
C ALA A 372 0.30 0.75 -7.64
N ASP A 373 1.59 0.57 -7.88
CA ASP A 373 2.50 -0.20 -7.03
C ASP A 373 3.06 0.73 -5.94
N ASN A 374 2.26 0.88 -4.89
CA ASN A 374 2.29 2.00 -3.96
C ASN A 374 3.64 2.18 -3.26
N GLU A 375 4.13 1.12 -2.59
CA GLU A 375 5.40 1.14 -1.83
C GLU A 375 6.64 1.03 -2.72
N ASN A 376 6.47 0.69 -4.01
CA ASN A 376 7.53 0.85 -5.01
C ASN A 376 7.52 2.24 -5.65
N HIS A 377 6.55 3.09 -5.29
CA HIS A 377 6.32 4.41 -5.89
C HIS A 377 6.33 4.36 -7.42
N ALA A 378 5.60 3.39 -7.99
CA ALA A 378 5.64 3.10 -9.42
C ALA A 378 4.26 2.80 -9.99
N ILE A 379 4.10 3.03 -11.28
CA ILE A 379 2.96 2.54 -12.07
C ILE A 379 3.44 1.36 -12.91
N ARG A 380 2.79 0.21 -12.76
CA ARG A 380 3.10 -1.02 -13.50
C ARG A 380 2.01 -1.25 -14.55
N LYS A 381 2.41 -1.85 -15.67
CA LYS A 381 1.53 -2.33 -16.73
C LYS A 381 1.64 -3.84 -16.78
N ILE A 382 0.49 -4.50 -16.66
CA ILE A 382 0.31 -5.92 -16.86
C ILE A 382 -0.36 -6.10 -18.22
N ASP A 383 0.25 -6.90 -19.08
CA ASP A 383 -0.28 -7.29 -20.37
C ASP A 383 -0.69 -8.76 -20.30
N LEU A 384 -2.00 -9.02 -20.36
CA LEU A 384 -2.60 -10.34 -20.19
C LEU A 384 -2.38 -11.25 -21.41
N LYS A 385 -2.26 -10.66 -22.61
CA LYS A 385 -1.98 -11.40 -23.86
C LYS A 385 -0.56 -11.95 -23.88
N THR A 386 0.41 -11.09 -23.59
CA THR A 386 1.84 -11.46 -23.60
C THR A 386 2.30 -12.08 -22.27
N ARG A 387 1.46 -12.01 -21.23
CA ARG A 387 1.76 -12.42 -19.85
C ARG A 387 3.00 -11.73 -19.27
N LEU A 388 3.19 -10.45 -19.58
CA LEU A 388 4.33 -9.64 -19.14
C LEU A 388 3.91 -8.48 -18.24
N VAL A 389 4.77 -8.17 -17.28
CA VAL A 389 4.69 -7.01 -16.40
C VAL A 389 5.86 -6.09 -16.70
N SER A 390 5.57 -4.81 -16.91
CA SER A 390 6.55 -3.75 -17.17
C SER A 390 6.27 -2.51 -16.32
N THR A 391 7.28 -1.66 -16.15
CA THR A 391 7.15 -0.39 -15.42
C THR A 391 6.85 0.75 -16.39
N MET A 392 5.74 1.47 -16.17
CA MET A 392 5.33 2.64 -16.96
C MET A 392 5.90 3.95 -16.44
N ALA A 393 5.96 4.11 -15.11
CA ALA A 393 6.52 5.29 -14.45
C ALA A 393 7.00 4.94 -13.04
N GLY A 394 7.96 5.70 -12.51
CA GLY A 394 8.59 5.42 -11.21
C GLY A 394 9.82 4.51 -11.32
N ASN A 395 10.73 4.65 -10.37
CA ASN A 395 12.03 3.95 -10.35
C ASN A 395 12.25 3.08 -9.11
N GLY A 396 11.24 2.90 -8.25
CA GLY A 396 11.38 2.15 -7.01
C GLY A 396 11.74 3.01 -5.79
N THR A 397 11.86 4.34 -5.95
CA THR A 397 12.24 5.27 -4.86
C THR A 397 11.22 6.39 -4.71
N GLN A 398 10.99 6.82 -3.46
CA GLN A 398 10.07 7.92 -3.15
C GLN A 398 10.57 9.23 -3.77
N GLY A 399 9.74 9.85 -4.60
CA GLY A 399 9.98 11.15 -5.21
C GLY A 399 9.39 12.31 -4.42
N ASN A 400 9.94 13.52 -4.65
CA ASN A 400 9.41 14.79 -4.14
C ASN A 400 9.08 15.78 -5.27
N ASP A 401 9.10 15.33 -6.53
CA ASP A 401 8.74 16.15 -7.69
C ASP A 401 7.24 16.44 -7.68
N ARG A 402 6.87 17.72 -7.72
CA ARG A 402 5.47 18.20 -7.70
C ARG A 402 4.96 18.67 -9.06
N THR A 403 5.78 18.52 -10.09
CA THR A 403 5.51 19.04 -11.44
C THR A 403 5.43 17.92 -12.48
N GLY A 404 6.41 17.02 -12.46
CA GLY A 404 6.57 15.98 -13.47
C GLY A 404 6.97 16.53 -14.85
N GLY A 405 6.72 15.74 -15.88
CA GLY A 405 7.09 16.04 -17.27
C GLY A 405 8.05 15.03 -17.89
N LYS A 406 8.67 14.18 -17.06
CA LYS A 406 9.53 13.08 -17.54
C LYS A 406 8.68 11.88 -17.91
N SER A 407 9.31 10.88 -18.53
CA SER A 407 8.66 9.66 -19.00
C SER A 407 9.33 8.44 -18.39
N GLY A 408 8.61 7.33 -18.28
CA GLY A 408 9.19 6.06 -17.83
C GLY A 408 9.79 6.14 -16.43
N ARG A 409 10.91 5.45 -16.25
CA ARG A 409 11.64 5.37 -14.98
C ARG A 409 12.35 6.68 -14.59
N ASP A 410 12.46 7.65 -15.49
CA ASP A 410 13.07 8.95 -15.17
C ASP A 410 12.12 9.83 -14.36
N GLN A 411 10.82 9.57 -14.42
CA GLN A 411 9.83 10.22 -13.55
C GLN A 411 9.77 9.49 -12.21
N VAL A 412 10.18 10.18 -11.14
CA VAL A 412 9.96 9.72 -9.76
C VAL A 412 8.52 10.05 -9.35
N LEU A 413 7.90 9.15 -8.59
CA LEU A 413 6.54 9.30 -8.07
C LEU A 413 6.55 9.16 -6.54
N SER A 414 5.45 9.48 -5.88
CA SER A 414 5.33 9.41 -4.42
C SER A 414 4.02 8.76 -4.03
N SER A 415 4.07 7.45 -3.83
CA SER A 415 2.96 6.61 -3.35
C SER A 415 1.69 6.78 -4.17
N PRO A 416 1.69 6.33 -5.45
CA PRO A 416 0.47 6.28 -6.23
C PRO A 416 -0.51 5.31 -5.55
N TRP A 417 -1.75 5.73 -5.37
CA TRP A 417 -2.73 4.99 -4.58
C TRP A 417 -3.88 4.43 -5.40
N ASP A 418 -4.38 5.22 -6.37
CA ASP A 418 -5.40 4.76 -7.30
C ASP A 418 -5.09 5.17 -8.73
N VAL A 419 -5.64 4.43 -9.69
CA VAL A 419 -5.50 4.70 -11.12
C VAL A 419 -6.84 4.60 -11.83
N ALA A 420 -7.06 5.42 -12.86
CA ALA A 420 -8.25 5.36 -13.69
C ALA A 420 -7.95 5.75 -15.14
N VAL A 421 -8.48 4.98 -16.11
CA VAL A 421 -8.25 5.24 -17.53
C VAL A 421 -9.35 6.14 -18.09
N TYR A 422 -8.99 7.38 -18.43
CA TYR A 422 -9.85 8.34 -19.11
C TYR A 422 -9.61 8.33 -20.61
N SER A 423 -10.68 8.38 -21.40
CA SER A 423 -10.60 8.48 -22.86
C SER A 423 -11.18 9.83 -23.27
N THR A 424 -10.42 10.61 -24.04
CA THR A 424 -10.85 11.93 -24.54
C THR A 424 -10.55 12.04 -26.02
N ARG A 425 -11.37 12.80 -26.75
CA ARG A 425 -11.00 13.22 -28.09
C ARG A 425 -9.81 14.18 -28.00
N ASP A 426 -8.88 14.05 -28.94
CA ASP A 426 -7.80 15.01 -29.10
C ASP A 426 -8.37 16.42 -29.37
N LEU A 427 -7.82 17.45 -28.73
CA LEU A 427 -8.23 18.84 -28.93
C LEU A 427 -7.44 19.53 -30.05
N ASP A 428 -6.75 18.76 -30.88
CA ASP A 428 -6.04 19.27 -32.03
C ASP A 428 -7.00 19.87 -33.07
N MET A 429 -6.98 21.20 -33.17
CA MET A 429 -7.77 21.96 -34.14
C MET A 429 -7.11 22.02 -35.53
N SER A 430 -5.96 21.37 -35.74
CA SER A 430 -5.29 21.29 -37.04
C SER A 430 -5.92 20.25 -37.98
N PHE A 431 -6.85 19.41 -37.48
CA PHE A 431 -7.71 18.56 -38.29
C PHE A 431 -8.74 19.40 -39.08
N HIS A 432 -8.28 20.00 -40.17
CA HIS A 432 -9.12 20.61 -41.22
C HIS A 432 -9.06 19.81 -42.54
N ALA A 433 -8.61 18.55 -42.53
CA ALA A 433 -8.42 17.78 -43.76
C ALA A 433 -9.62 16.91 -44.17
N ASP A 434 -10.55 16.60 -43.26
CA ASP A 434 -11.80 15.91 -43.59
C ASP A 434 -12.85 16.16 -42.49
N GLU A 435 -13.88 16.96 -42.76
CA GLU A 435 -15.00 17.21 -41.80
C GLU A 435 -15.78 15.93 -41.45
N SER A 436 -15.50 14.81 -42.13
CA SER A 436 -16.13 13.51 -41.95
C SER A 436 -15.47 12.63 -40.88
N SER A 437 -14.23 12.89 -40.47
CA SER A 437 -13.51 12.09 -39.47
C SER A 437 -13.47 12.80 -38.11
N ALA A 438 -14.14 12.24 -37.10
CA ALA A 438 -14.03 12.73 -35.73
C ALA A 438 -12.57 12.64 -35.22
N PRO A 439 -12.10 13.59 -34.39
CA PRO A 439 -10.75 13.54 -33.83
C PRO A 439 -10.48 12.21 -33.13
N PRO A 440 -9.26 11.65 -33.23
CA PRO A 440 -8.93 10.37 -32.64
C PRO A 440 -9.18 10.39 -31.13
N VAL A 441 -9.69 9.28 -30.61
CA VAL A 441 -9.82 9.08 -29.16
C VAL A 441 -8.44 8.74 -28.62
N LYS A 442 -8.02 9.48 -27.60
CA LYS A 442 -6.75 9.36 -26.89
C LYS A 442 -7.00 8.89 -25.46
N HIS A 443 -6.09 8.08 -24.94
CA HIS A 443 -6.19 7.52 -23.60
C HIS A 443 -5.18 8.16 -22.64
N VAL A 444 -5.68 8.55 -21.47
CA VAL A 444 -4.91 9.18 -20.40
C VAL A 444 -5.14 8.36 -19.13
N LEU A 445 -4.05 7.90 -18.52
CA LEU A 445 -4.09 7.21 -17.24
C LEU A 445 -3.98 8.25 -16.12
N LEU A 446 -5.07 8.45 -15.38
CA LEU A 446 -5.10 9.30 -14.20
C LEU A 446 -4.58 8.54 -13.00
N ILE A 447 -3.88 9.25 -12.11
CA ILE A 447 -3.24 8.69 -10.92
C ILE A 447 -3.58 9.58 -9.73
N ALA A 448 -4.10 8.97 -8.67
CA ALA A 448 -4.20 9.62 -7.36
C ALA A 448 -2.86 9.46 -6.64
N MET A 449 -2.10 10.55 -6.55
CA MET A 449 -0.78 10.58 -5.95
C MET A 449 -0.90 11.00 -4.49
N ALA A 450 -0.98 10.01 -3.59
CA ALA A 450 -1.24 10.23 -2.18
C ALA A 450 -0.07 10.95 -1.49
N GLY A 451 1.17 10.53 -1.76
CA GLY A 451 2.37 10.97 -1.02
C GLY A 451 2.74 12.43 -1.22
N ILE A 452 2.32 13.05 -2.33
CA ILE A 452 2.49 14.50 -2.58
C ILE A 452 1.17 15.22 -2.81
N HIS A 453 0.05 14.60 -2.42
CA HIS A 453 -1.29 15.20 -2.41
C HIS A 453 -1.70 15.86 -3.74
N GLN A 454 -1.58 15.11 -4.83
CA GLN A 454 -1.83 15.60 -6.19
C GLN A 454 -2.57 14.56 -7.03
N ILE A 455 -3.19 15.02 -8.12
CA ILE A 455 -3.66 14.16 -9.20
C ILE A 455 -2.71 14.31 -10.37
N TRP A 456 -2.22 13.17 -10.87
CA TRP A 456 -1.26 13.05 -11.95
C TRP A 456 -1.89 12.36 -13.15
N ALA A 457 -1.24 12.48 -14.31
CA ALA A 457 -1.64 11.82 -15.53
C ALA A 457 -0.42 11.26 -16.28
N ILE A 458 -0.56 10.06 -16.84
CA ILE A 458 0.34 9.52 -17.86
C ILE A 458 -0.41 9.53 -19.20
N PHE A 459 0.16 10.19 -20.19
CA PHE A 459 -0.36 10.21 -21.55
C PHE A 459 0.11 8.96 -22.29
N LEU A 460 -0.79 8.07 -22.67
CA LEU A 460 -0.41 6.84 -23.38
C LEU A 460 0.01 7.12 -24.83
N GLU A 461 -0.48 8.23 -25.37
CA GLU A 461 -0.22 8.70 -26.73
C GLU A 461 0.00 10.22 -26.74
N ASP A 462 0.58 10.74 -27.83
CA ASP A 462 0.61 12.17 -28.09
C ASP A 462 -0.83 12.73 -28.05
N THR A 463 -1.06 13.69 -27.15
CA THR A 463 -2.38 14.22 -26.86
C THR A 463 -2.32 15.73 -26.65
N ILE A 464 -3.21 16.47 -27.29
CA ILE A 464 -3.45 17.87 -26.96
C ILE A 464 -4.61 17.94 -25.98
N TRP A 465 -4.32 18.35 -24.73
CA TRP A 465 -5.30 18.38 -23.65
C TRP A 465 -5.22 19.72 -22.89
N TRP A 466 -6.33 20.14 -22.26
CA TRP A 466 -6.55 21.40 -21.53
C TRP A 466 -5.82 22.65 -22.05
N LYS A 467 -6.59 23.66 -22.47
CA LYS A 467 -6.03 24.94 -22.98
C LYS A 467 -5.04 24.71 -24.13
N PHE A 468 -5.28 23.66 -24.93
CA PHE A 468 -4.48 23.29 -26.10
C PHE A 468 -3.01 23.00 -25.82
N LYS A 469 -2.69 22.47 -24.63
CA LYS A 469 -1.32 22.07 -24.29
C LYS A 469 -1.02 20.70 -24.87
N LYS A 470 0.11 20.59 -25.59
CA LYS A 470 0.60 19.33 -26.13
C LYS A 470 1.34 18.53 -25.05
N TYR A 471 1.01 17.25 -24.97
CA TYR A 471 1.69 16.26 -24.15
C TYR A 471 2.18 15.12 -25.04
N ASN A 472 3.43 14.70 -24.85
CA ASN A 472 4.02 13.61 -25.61
C ASN A 472 3.65 12.26 -24.98
N ALA A 473 3.61 11.21 -25.78
CA ALA A 473 3.42 9.84 -25.31
C ALA A 473 4.45 9.48 -24.23
N GLY A 474 3.98 8.85 -23.16
CA GLY A 474 4.77 8.45 -21.98
C GLY A 474 4.98 9.57 -20.95
N ALA A 475 4.63 10.82 -21.26
CA ALA A 475 4.81 11.92 -20.30
C ALA A 475 3.94 11.71 -19.06
N CYS A 476 4.56 11.84 -17.89
CA CYS A 476 3.90 11.70 -16.59
C CYS A 476 3.95 13.05 -15.86
N VAL A 477 2.79 13.68 -15.63
CA VAL A 477 2.71 15.08 -15.18
C VAL A 477 1.68 15.27 -14.07
N ALA A 478 1.93 16.23 -13.17
CA ALA A 478 0.91 16.70 -12.26
C ALA A 478 -0.15 17.52 -13.03
N ILE A 479 -1.42 17.12 -12.93
CA ILE A 479 -2.54 17.82 -13.59
C ILE A 479 -3.32 18.69 -12.62
N ALA A 480 -3.41 18.32 -11.35
CA ALA A 480 -4.09 19.12 -10.33
C ALA A 480 -3.43 18.93 -8.95
N GLY A 481 -3.52 19.97 -8.11
CA GLY A 481 -2.94 20.02 -6.77
C GLY A 481 -1.62 20.77 -6.72
N SER A 482 -1.46 21.59 -5.69
CA SER A 482 -0.24 22.36 -5.39
C SER A 482 0.84 21.54 -4.66
N GLY A 483 0.45 20.38 -4.13
CA GLY A 483 1.27 19.52 -3.27
C GLY A 483 1.29 19.93 -1.80
N HIS A 484 0.47 20.91 -1.40
CA HIS A 484 0.15 21.13 0.01
C HIS A 484 -0.97 20.20 0.44
N GLU A 485 -0.91 19.71 1.68
CA GLU A 485 -1.94 18.88 2.31
C GLU A 485 -3.09 19.76 2.83
N GLN A 486 -4.15 19.93 2.04
CA GLN A 486 -5.29 20.80 2.37
C GLN A 486 -6.58 20.35 1.66
N ASN A 487 -7.74 20.76 2.17
CA ASN A 487 -9.05 20.60 1.52
C ASN A 487 -9.43 21.82 0.66
N ARG A 488 -8.54 22.25 -0.25
CA ARG A 488 -8.72 23.52 -1.00
C ARG A 488 -9.31 23.33 -2.39
N ASN A 489 -10.55 23.79 -2.58
CA ASN A 489 -11.25 23.80 -3.87
C ASN A 489 -11.01 25.11 -4.63
N THR A 490 -10.67 25.04 -5.92
CA THR A 490 -10.45 26.24 -6.75
C THR A 490 -10.74 25.97 -8.23
N SER A 491 -10.97 27.05 -9.00
CA SER A 491 -11.10 26.98 -10.47
C SER A 491 -9.79 26.72 -11.20
N TYR A 492 -8.64 26.86 -10.54
CA TYR A 492 -7.32 26.64 -11.13
C TYR A 492 -6.71 25.33 -10.58
N PRO A 493 -6.47 24.31 -11.42
CA PRO A 493 -6.10 22.97 -10.95
C PRO A 493 -4.83 22.97 -10.07
N HIS A 494 -3.78 23.70 -10.46
CA HIS A 494 -2.53 23.74 -9.71
C HIS A 494 -2.60 24.56 -8.40
N SER A 495 -3.62 25.39 -8.23
CA SER A 495 -3.85 26.14 -6.98
C SER A 495 -4.78 25.41 -6.02
N ALA A 496 -5.47 24.36 -6.49
CA ALA A 496 -6.14 23.42 -5.61
C ALA A 496 -5.10 22.68 -4.75
N ALA A 497 -5.56 22.11 -3.66
CA ALA A 497 -4.75 21.28 -2.79
C ALA A 497 -5.64 20.13 -2.34
N PHE A 498 -5.04 18.96 -2.21
CA PHE A 498 -5.68 17.72 -1.78
C PHE A 498 -5.02 17.27 -0.48
N ALA A 499 -5.57 16.25 0.16
CA ALA A 499 -5.04 15.64 1.36
C ALA A 499 -5.16 14.13 1.21
N GLN A 500 -4.07 13.52 0.72
CA GLN A 500 -3.95 12.08 0.48
C GLN A 500 -5.08 11.51 -0.40
N PRO A 501 -5.17 11.91 -1.68
CA PRO A 501 -6.16 11.35 -2.60
C PRO A 501 -5.88 9.85 -2.80
N SER A 502 -6.89 9.01 -2.55
CA SER A 502 -6.72 7.55 -2.49
C SER A 502 -7.71 6.76 -3.36
N GLY A 503 -8.69 7.44 -3.98
CA GLY A 503 -9.71 6.82 -4.81
C GLY A 503 -10.06 7.66 -6.03
N LEU A 504 -10.28 7.03 -7.19
CA LEU A 504 -10.71 7.72 -8.42
C LEU A 504 -11.89 7.01 -9.10
N ALA A 505 -12.90 7.77 -9.51
CA ALA A 505 -14.00 7.29 -10.35
C ALA A 505 -14.34 8.30 -11.45
N ILE A 506 -14.54 7.83 -12.67
CA ILE A 506 -14.76 8.69 -13.84
C ILE A 506 -16.25 8.71 -14.21
N ASN A 507 -16.81 9.92 -14.31
CA ASN A 507 -18.06 10.17 -15.02
C ASN A 507 -17.72 10.62 -16.45
N ARG A 508 -17.84 9.69 -17.41
CA ARG A 508 -17.46 9.92 -18.82
C ARG A 508 -18.40 10.89 -19.52
N GLU A 509 -19.69 10.87 -19.20
CA GLU A 509 -20.71 11.73 -19.82
C GLU A 509 -20.51 13.20 -19.43
N ALA A 510 -20.35 13.46 -18.12
CA ALA A 510 -20.13 14.81 -17.61
C ALA A 510 -18.67 15.28 -17.74
N LYS A 511 -17.74 14.39 -18.13
CA LYS A 511 -16.29 14.61 -18.12
C LYS A 511 -15.81 15.09 -16.74
N GLU A 512 -16.19 14.36 -15.71
CA GLU A 512 -15.80 14.63 -14.31
C GLU A 512 -15.07 13.43 -13.72
N VAL A 513 -14.15 13.68 -12.79
CA VAL A 513 -13.53 12.66 -11.95
C VAL A 513 -13.89 12.92 -10.51
N TYR A 514 -14.55 11.96 -9.88
CA TYR A 514 -14.74 11.93 -8.44
C TYR A 514 -13.50 11.35 -7.78
N LEU A 515 -13.11 11.95 -6.65
CA LEU A 515 -11.96 11.51 -5.88
C LEU A 515 -12.30 11.41 -4.40
N ALA A 516 -11.76 10.37 -3.77
CA ALA A 516 -11.78 10.21 -2.32
C ALA A 516 -10.52 10.88 -1.74
N ASP A 517 -10.72 12.00 -1.04
CA ASP A 517 -9.66 12.83 -0.46
C ASP A 517 -9.53 12.49 1.03
N SER A 518 -8.75 11.45 1.34
CA SER A 518 -8.87 10.65 2.55
C SER A 518 -8.56 11.44 3.83
N GLU A 519 -7.45 12.18 3.86
CA GLU A 519 -7.03 12.94 5.05
C GLU A 519 -7.92 14.15 5.33
N SER A 520 -8.61 14.66 4.30
CA SER A 520 -9.65 15.69 4.46
C SER A 520 -11.03 15.13 4.81
N SER A 521 -11.20 13.80 4.74
CA SER A 521 -12.48 13.11 4.91
C SER A 521 -13.60 13.66 4.03
N ALA A 522 -13.28 13.89 2.75
CA ALA A 522 -14.19 14.46 1.77
C ALA A 522 -14.18 13.71 0.43
N ILE A 523 -15.31 13.74 -0.26
CA ILE A 523 -15.42 13.39 -1.68
C ILE A 523 -15.42 14.69 -2.48
N ARG A 524 -14.59 14.74 -3.52
CA ARG A 524 -14.39 15.92 -4.36
C ARG A 524 -14.48 15.54 -5.81
N LYS A 525 -14.56 16.54 -6.70
CA LYS A 525 -14.57 16.31 -8.14
C LYS A 525 -13.68 17.26 -8.90
N ILE A 526 -13.11 16.78 -10.00
CA ILE A 526 -12.32 17.54 -10.96
C ILE A 526 -13.05 17.50 -12.30
N SER A 527 -13.28 18.68 -12.88
CA SER A 527 -13.74 18.78 -14.27
C SER A 527 -12.59 18.49 -15.23
N LEU A 528 -12.76 17.49 -16.09
CA LEU A 528 -11.79 17.14 -17.14
C LEU A 528 -11.90 18.04 -18.36
N THR A 529 -12.77 19.05 -18.34
CA THR A 529 -12.88 20.05 -19.41
C THR A 529 -11.96 21.25 -19.15
N ASP A 530 -11.94 21.76 -17.91
CA ASP A 530 -11.25 23.00 -17.53
C ASP A 530 -10.28 22.85 -16.35
N GLY A 531 -10.25 21.68 -15.69
CA GLY A 531 -9.39 21.40 -14.53
C GLY A 531 -9.93 21.96 -13.21
N LYS A 532 -11.17 22.47 -13.16
CA LYS A 532 -11.75 23.02 -11.93
C LYS A 532 -11.97 21.94 -10.87
N VAL A 533 -11.55 22.21 -9.64
CA VAL A 533 -11.71 21.33 -8.48
C VAL A 533 -12.86 21.82 -7.59
N MET A 534 -13.82 20.96 -7.29
CA MET A 534 -15.04 21.28 -6.55
C MET A 534 -15.30 20.28 -5.42
N ALA A 535 -15.92 20.76 -4.34
CA ALA A 535 -16.41 19.89 -3.27
C ALA A 535 -17.68 19.16 -3.72
N VAL A 536 -17.83 17.90 -3.30
CA VAL A 536 -19.06 17.11 -3.45
C VAL A 536 -19.73 16.98 -2.09
N ALA A 537 -19.11 16.28 -1.14
CA ALA A 537 -19.59 16.13 0.23
C ALA A 537 -18.45 15.80 1.22
N GLY A 538 -18.70 15.99 2.52
CA GLY A 538 -17.70 15.74 3.56
C GLY A 538 -16.73 16.91 3.80
N GLY A 539 -15.86 16.75 4.81
CA GLY A 539 -14.91 17.78 5.27
C GLY A 539 -15.57 19.06 5.81
N ASP A 540 -14.79 20.14 5.87
CA ASP A 540 -15.24 21.49 6.22
C ASP A 540 -15.03 22.48 5.06
N ARG A 541 -15.64 23.67 5.17
CA ARG A 541 -15.40 24.79 4.26
C ARG A 541 -14.01 25.41 4.45
N ASN A 542 -13.46 25.32 5.66
CA ASN A 542 -12.11 25.75 5.95
C ASN A 542 -11.11 24.80 5.26
N PRO A 543 -10.34 25.26 4.26
CA PRO A 543 -9.45 24.40 3.51
C PRO A 543 -8.27 23.85 4.33
N VAL A 544 -8.00 24.43 5.50
CA VAL A 544 -6.88 24.01 6.37
C VAL A 544 -7.34 23.03 7.46
N ASP A 545 -8.65 22.85 7.64
CA ASP A 545 -9.18 21.93 8.64
C ASP A 545 -9.24 20.50 8.07
N LEU A 546 -8.30 19.66 8.50
CA LEU A 546 -8.22 18.24 8.18
C LEU A 546 -8.78 17.34 9.30
N PHE A 547 -9.45 17.92 10.30
CA PHE A 547 -10.04 17.21 11.45
C PHE A 547 -11.58 17.19 11.40
N ALA A 548 -12.16 17.65 10.29
CA ALA A 548 -13.60 17.69 10.06
C ALA A 548 -14.19 16.33 9.64
N PHE A 549 -13.90 15.29 10.42
CA PHE A 549 -14.35 13.92 10.19
C PHE A 549 -15.50 13.51 11.14
N GLY A 550 -16.18 12.43 10.81
CA GLY A 550 -17.30 11.89 11.60
C GLY A 550 -18.10 10.86 10.81
N ASP A 551 -19.30 10.53 11.28
CA ASP A 551 -20.22 9.61 10.61
C ASP A 551 -21.63 10.21 10.62
N VAL A 552 -21.90 11.09 9.65
CA VAL A 552 -23.17 11.80 9.54
C VAL A 552 -23.60 11.83 8.07
N ASP A 553 -24.82 11.40 7.82
CA ASP A 553 -25.46 11.51 6.51
C ASP A 553 -26.02 12.92 6.33
N GLY A 554 -26.06 13.42 5.09
CA GLY A 554 -26.53 14.77 4.83
C GLY A 554 -25.98 15.38 3.54
N LYS A 555 -26.23 16.67 3.35
CA LYS A 555 -25.89 17.39 2.12
C LYS A 555 -24.56 18.13 2.23
N GLN A 556 -23.69 17.96 1.22
CA GLN A 556 -22.41 18.64 1.11
C GLN A 556 -21.58 18.53 2.42
N TYR A 557 -21.18 19.67 3.00
CA TYR A 557 -20.38 19.74 4.23
C TYR A 557 -21.15 19.33 5.50
N ALA A 558 -22.48 19.20 5.45
CA ALA A 558 -23.24 18.67 6.59
C ALA A 558 -22.98 17.17 6.78
N ALA A 559 -22.67 16.45 5.69
CA ALA A 559 -22.22 15.08 5.77
C ALA A 559 -20.81 15.02 6.38
N LYS A 560 -20.54 13.94 7.11
CA LYS A 560 -19.24 13.65 7.72
C LYS A 560 -18.86 12.21 7.45
N PHE A 561 -17.63 12.03 7.01
CA PHE A 561 -16.99 10.76 6.68
C PHE A 561 -15.71 10.61 7.49
N GLN A 562 -15.08 9.45 7.43
CA GLN A 562 -13.82 9.18 8.10
C GLN A 562 -12.90 8.40 7.16
N HIS A 563 -11.89 9.11 6.66
CA HIS A 563 -10.80 8.56 5.85
C HIS A 563 -11.25 7.66 4.68
N PRO A 564 -12.10 8.15 3.76
CA PRO A 564 -12.59 7.35 2.64
C PRO A 564 -11.49 7.02 1.65
N LEU A 565 -11.39 5.75 1.21
CA LEU A 565 -10.33 5.28 0.29
C LEU A 565 -10.83 4.91 -1.10
N GLY A 566 -12.04 4.35 -1.22
CA GLY A 566 -12.59 3.85 -2.49
C GLY A 566 -13.74 4.69 -2.99
N VAL A 567 -13.85 4.88 -4.30
CA VAL A 567 -14.99 5.55 -4.94
C VAL A 567 -15.32 4.88 -6.28
N ALA A 568 -16.61 4.76 -6.59
CA ALA A 568 -17.15 4.23 -7.83
C ALA A 568 -18.37 5.07 -8.25
N TYR A 569 -18.47 5.42 -9.52
CA TYR A 569 -19.60 6.17 -10.06
C TYR A 569 -20.52 5.26 -10.86
N ASN A 570 -21.81 5.26 -10.52
CA ASN A 570 -22.82 4.51 -11.25
C ASN A 570 -23.59 5.44 -12.20
N PRO A 571 -23.45 5.29 -13.53
CA PRO A 571 -24.19 6.10 -14.49
C PRO A 571 -25.69 5.77 -14.52
N VAL A 572 -26.10 4.57 -14.08
CA VAL A 572 -27.50 4.11 -14.15
C VAL A 572 -28.41 4.87 -13.18
N ASP A 573 -27.95 5.06 -11.94
CA ASP A 573 -28.70 5.77 -10.89
C ASP A 573 -28.13 7.18 -10.59
N GLY A 574 -27.03 7.57 -11.25
CA GLY A 574 -26.35 8.84 -11.03
C GLY A 574 -25.69 9.00 -9.66
N CYS A 575 -25.48 7.90 -8.92
CA CYS A 575 -24.90 7.92 -7.58
C CYS A 575 -23.40 7.62 -7.59
N ILE A 576 -22.70 8.22 -6.62
CA ILE A 576 -21.30 8.00 -6.32
C ILE A 576 -21.24 7.12 -5.08
N TYR A 577 -20.89 5.86 -5.24
CA TYR A 577 -20.65 4.91 -4.15
C TYR A 577 -19.22 5.07 -3.66
N PHE A 578 -19.02 5.10 -2.34
CA PHE A 578 -17.69 5.24 -1.77
C PHE A 578 -17.56 4.45 -0.46
N ALA A 579 -16.32 4.04 -0.18
CA ALA A 579 -15.99 3.29 1.01
C ALA A 579 -15.58 4.29 2.08
N ASP A 580 -16.44 4.45 3.08
CA ASP A 580 -16.19 5.27 4.26
C ASP A 580 -15.40 4.42 5.26
N THR A 581 -14.13 4.21 4.91
CA THR A 581 -13.26 3.12 5.40
C THR A 581 -13.21 3.05 6.92
N TYR A 582 -12.93 4.16 7.60
CA TYR A 582 -12.78 4.17 9.07
C TYR A 582 -14.12 4.25 9.82
N ASN A 583 -15.23 4.44 9.11
CA ASN A 583 -16.56 4.24 9.69
C ASN A 583 -17.10 2.82 9.41
N HIS A 584 -16.30 1.96 8.76
CA HIS A 584 -16.68 0.58 8.41
C HIS A 584 -17.97 0.49 7.59
N LYS A 585 -18.18 1.44 6.66
CA LYS A 585 -19.42 1.58 5.90
C LYS A 585 -19.18 1.80 4.41
N VAL A 586 -20.16 1.40 3.61
CA VAL A 586 -20.31 1.88 2.23
C VAL A 586 -21.42 2.94 2.24
N LYS A 587 -21.14 4.07 1.60
CA LYS A 587 -22.06 5.19 1.49
C LYS A 587 -22.25 5.55 0.01
N LYS A 588 -23.34 6.25 -0.29
CA LYS A 588 -23.61 6.78 -1.63
C LYS A 588 -23.94 8.26 -1.58
N ILE A 589 -23.50 9.00 -2.59
CA ILE A 589 -23.85 10.40 -2.82
C ILE A 589 -24.61 10.51 -4.13
N ASP A 590 -25.80 11.08 -4.11
CA ASP A 590 -26.48 11.50 -5.34
C ASP A 590 -25.73 12.71 -5.93
N ALA A 591 -25.19 12.55 -7.14
CA ALA A 591 -24.34 13.57 -7.79
C ALA A 591 -25.10 14.85 -8.14
N SER A 592 -26.43 14.80 -8.27
CA SER A 592 -27.27 15.96 -8.59
C SER A 592 -27.57 16.79 -7.33
N THR A 593 -27.87 16.13 -6.21
CA THR A 593 -28.25 16.79 -4.96
C THR A 593 -27.08 17.01 -4.01
N ASN A 594 -25.96 16.30 -4.20
CA ASN A 594 -24.83 16.19 -3.27
C ASN A 594 -25.27 15.72 -1.87
N CYS A 595 -26.29 14.87 -1.80
CA CYS A 595 -26.76 14.28 -0.55
C CYS A 595 -26.12 12.91 -0.34
N ALA A 596 -25.42 12.73 0.77
CA ALA A 596 -24.78 11.49 1.18
C ALA A 596 -25.69 10.68 2.10
N THR A 597 -25.78 9.38 1.84
CA THR A 597 -26.57 8.42 2.63
C THR A 597 -25.80 7.11 2.82
N THR A 598 -26.02 6.44 3.95
CA THR A 598 -25.44 5.13 4.24
C THR A 598 -26.16 4.03 3.46
N CYS A 599 -25.40 3.11 2.87
CA CYS A 599 -25.94 1.91 2.23
C CYS A 599 -26.00 0.78 3.27
N GLU A 600 -27.18 0.20 3.47
CA GLU A 600 -27.36 -0.98 4.31
C GLU A 600 -27.53 -2.22 3.43
N PHE A 601 -26.60 -3.16 3.55
CA PHE A 601 -26.65 -4.43 2.83
C PHE A 601 -26.95 -5.58 3.79
N ARG A 602 -27.83 -6.48 3.38
CA ARG A 602 -28.25 -7.65 4.17
C ARG A 602 -27.61 -8.93 3.64
N GLU A 603 -27.09 -9.74 4.55
CA GLU A 603 -26.62 -11.09 4.24
C GLU A 603 -27.81 -12.06 4.11
N ALA A 604 -27.56 -13.28 3.60
CA ALA A 604 -28.59 -14.31 3.43
C ALA A 604 -29.30 -14.71 4.74
N ASN A 605 -28.65 -14.50 5.89
CA ASN A 605 -29.22 -14.70 7.22
C ASN A 605 -30.11 -13.53 7.72
N GLY A 606 -30.27 -12.46 6.92
CA GLY A 606 -31.05 -11.27 7.23
C GLY A 606 -30.33 -10.20 8.05
N SER A 607 -29.12 -10.48 8.55
CA SER A 607 -28.31 -9.53 9.32
C SER A 607 -27.70 -8.44 8.43
N ILE A 608 -27.46 -7.25 9.00
CA ILE A 608 -26.78 -6.16 8.30
C ILE A 608 -25.29 -6.45 8.28
N ARG A 609 -24.69 -6.39 7.09
CA ARG A 609 -23.26 -6.60 6.90
C ARG A 609 -22.44 -5.58 7.68
N ARG A 610 -21.44 -6.08 8.41
CA ARG A 610 -20.40 -5.26 9.04
C ARG A 610 -19.12 -5.38 8.22
N PHE A 611 -18.62 -4.24 7.77
CA PHE A 611 -17.34 -4.18 7.06
C PHE A 611 -16.20 -3.96 8.07
N SER A 612 -14.96 -4.10 7.62
CA SER A 612 -13.77 -3.77 8.40
C SER A 612 -12.74 -3.08 7.49
N GLU A 613 -12.71 -1.74 7.54
CA GLU A 613 -11.86 -0.90 6.69
C GLU A 613 -11.93 -1.24 5.19
N PRO A 614 -13.13 -1.21 4.57
CA PRO A 614 -13.23 -1.42 3.14
C PRO A 614 -12.47 -0.33 2.38
N ALA A 615 -11.59 -0.71 1.45
CA ALA A 615 -10.67 0.22 0.77
C ALA A 615 -10.95 0.38 -0.74
N GLY A 616 -11.59 -0.61 -1.36
CA GLY A 616 -11.80 -0.69 -2.80
C GLY A 616 -13.23 -0.98 -3.17
N LEU A 617 -13.69 -0.36 -4.27
CA LEU A 617 -15.03 -0.52 -4.81
C LEU A 617 -14.97 -0.49 -6.34
N CYS A 618 -15.74 -1.35 -6.99
CA CYS A 618 -16.05 -1.18 -8.41
C CYS A 618 -17.44 -1.71 -8.74
N LEU A 619 -18.06 -1.14 -9.77
CA LEU A 619 -19.31 -1.64 -10.31
C LEU A 619 -19.06 -2.66 -11.40
N ASP A 620 -20.03 -3.53 -11.60
CA ASP A 620 -20.10 -4.40 -12.76
C ASP A 620 -20.48 -3.61 -14.03
N ARG A 621 -20.47 -4.28 -15.20
CA ARG A 621 -20.83 -3.64 -16.47
C ARG A 621 -22.28 -3.16 -16.53
N THR A 622 -23.20 -3.79 -15.77
CA THR A 622 -24.62 -3.42 -15.76
C THR A 622 -24.94 -2.30 -14.77
N GLY A 623 -24.05 -2.02 -13.81
CA GLY A 623 -24.29 -1.05 -12.73
C GLY A 623 -25.28 -1.55 -11.67
N GLN A 624 -25.58 -2.86 -11.63
CA GLN A 624 -26.47 -3.48 -10.65
C GLN A 624 -25.73 -4.11 -9.48
N LEU A 625 -24.48 -4.55 -9.70
CA LEU A 625 -23.65 -5.20 -8.71
C LEU A 625 -22.47 -4.31 -8.33
N LEU A 626 -22.27 -4.13 -7.03
CA LEU A 626 -21.14 -3.42 -6.45
C LEU A 626 -20.19 -4.43 -5.80
N TYR A 627 -18.97 -4.49 -6.29
CA TYR A 627 -17.89 -5.31 -5.76
C TYR A 627 -17.09 -4.49 -4.75
N ILE A 628 -16.79 -5.09 -3.60
CA ILE A 628 -16.20 -4.42 -2.44
C ILE A 628 -14.99 -5.23 -1.96
N ALA A 629 -13.84 -4.57 -1.79
CA ALA A 629 -12.67 -5.14 -1.13
C ALA A 629 -12.72 -4.79 0.37
N ASP A 630 -13.01 -5.79 1.21
CA ASP A 630 -13.15 -5.66 2.66
C ASP A 630 -11.80 -6.00 3.34
N THR A 631 -10.95 -4.99 3.45
CA THR A 631 -9.49 -5.14 3.67
C THR A 631 -9.15 -5.93 4.92
N ASN A 632 -9.67 -5.53 6.09
CA ASN A 632 -9.31 -6.16 7.36
C ASN A 632 -10.02 -7.50 7.60
N ASN A 633 -11.08 -7.79 6.84
CA ASN A 633 -11.71 -9.11 6.84
C ASN A 633 -11.09 -10.07 5.81
N HIS A 634 -10.12 -9.60 5.01
CA HIS A 634 -9.41 -10.38 3.98
C HIS A 634 -10.32 -11.02 2.92
N GLU A 635 -11.40 -10.35 2.55
CA GLU A 635 -12.41 -10.91 1.66
C GLU A 635 -12.91 -9.94 0.59
N LEU A 636 -13.52 -10.50 -0.46
CA LEU A 636 -14.24 -9.77 -1.48
C LEU A 636 -15.73 -10.03 -1.34
N LEU A 637 -16.52 -8.97 -1.50
CA LEU A 637 -17.96 -9.02 -1.38
C LEU A 637 -18.61 -8.50 -2.67
N VAL A 638 -19.78 -9.04 -3.00
CA VAL A 638 -20.65 -8.53 -4.07
C VAL A 638 -21.98 -8.15 -3.47
N ALA A 639 -22.34 -6.88 -3.61
CA ALA A 639 -23.62 -6.34 -3.20
C ALA A 639 -24.52 -6.11 -4.42
N ASN A 640 -25.77 -6.56 -4.34
CA ASN A 640 -26.81 -6.20 -5.30
C ASN A 640 -27.45 -4.89 -4.86
N LEU A 641 -27.36 -3.86 -5.71
CA LEU A 641 -27.85 -2.52 -5.40
C LEU A 641 -29.38 -2.41 -5.43
N SER A 642 -30.06 -3.26 -6.20
CA SER A 642 -31.52 -3.24 -6.31
C SER A 642 -32.20 -3.95 -5.13
N GLU A 643 -31.62 -5.06 -4.69
CA GLU A 643 -32.15 -5.88 -3.60
C GLU A 643 -31.56 -5.51 -2.24
N SER A 644 -30.49 -4.71 -2.21
CA SER A 644 -29.69 -4.43 -1.00
C SER A 644 -29.20 -5.70 -0.30
N THR A 645 -28.89 -6.75 -1.07
CA THR A 645 -28.33 -8.01 -0.58
C THR A 645 -26.81 -8.05 -0.81
N ILE A 646 -26.07 -8.77 0.02
CA ILE A 646 -24.62 -8.93 -0.13
C ILE A 646 -24.16 -10.35 0.18
N ARG A 647 -23.16 -10.81 -0.56
CA ARG A 647 -22.56 -12.13 -0.39
C ARG A 647 -21.04 -12.10 -0.59
N PRO A 648 -20.27 -12.98 0.07
CA PRO A 648 -18.86 -13.14 -0.20
C PRO A 648 -18.60 -13.84 -1.54
N ILE A 649 -17.48 -13.50 -2.18
CA ILE A 649 -16.92 -14.22 -3.33
C ILE A 649 -15.97 -15.27 -2.78
N LYS A 650 -16.22 -16.55 -3.09
CA LYS A 650 -15.27 -17.61 -2.80
C LYS A 650 -14.25 -17.68 -3.92
N LEU A 651 -12.98 -17.47 -3.59
CA LEU A 651 -11.89 -17.55 -4.56
C LEU A 651 -11.50 -19.01 -4.79
N SER A 652 -11.56 -19.43 -6.05
CA SER A 652 -11.12 -20.75 -6.51
C SER A 652 -9.84 -20.60 -7.30
N PHE A 653 -8.71 -21.08 -6.77
CA PHE A 653 -7.46 -21.08 -7.52
C PHE A 653 -7.45 -22.27 -8.46
N CYS A 654 -7.52 -22.00 -9.77
CA CYS A 654 -7.27 -23.04 -10.77
C CYS A 654 -5.85 -23.59 -10.56
N VAL A 655 -5.74 -24.91 -10.40
CA VAL A 655 -4.46 -25.59 -10.52
C VAL A 655 -4.02 -25.40 -11.97
N PRO A 656 -2.89 -24.73 -12.26
CA PRO A 656 -2.51 -24.48 -13.65
C PRO A 656 -2.21 -25.81 -14.35
N GLU A 657 -2.81 -26.04 -15.53
CA GLU A 657 -2.42 -27.09 -16.47
C GLU A 657 -0.99 -26.90 -17.03
N GLU A 658 -0.31 -25.81 -16.69
CA GLU A 658 1.09 -25.56 -17.06
C GLU A 658 2.03 -25.94 -15.90
N LEU A 659 2.21 -27.25 -15.67
CA LEU A 659 3.38 -27.79 -14.97
C LEU A 659 4.39 -28.43 -15.93
N ASP A 660 4.44 -27.99 -17.19
CA ASP A 660 5.52 -28.37 -18.10
C ASP A 660 6.74 -27.46 -17.93
N SER A 661 7.50 -27.74 -16.87
CA SER A 661 8.98 -27.76 -16.86
C SER A 661 9.51 -27.82 -15.43
N VAL A 662 9.06 -28.81 -14.64
CA VAL A 662 9.88 -29.29 -13.53
C VAL A 662 11.13 -29.94 -14.15
N LYS A 663 12.30 -29.34 -13.96
CA LYS A 663 13.62 -29.92 -14.34
C LYS A 663 13.99 -31.12 -13.45
N GLY A 664 13.03 -31.99 -13.16
CA GLY A 664 13.18 -33.21 -12.37
C GLY A 664 12.66 -34.40 -13.16
N SER A 665 13.35 -35.52 -13.08
CA SER A 665 12.91 -36.78 -13.70
C SER A 665 11.61 -37.25 -13.06
N SER A 666 10.55 -37.43 -13.87
CA SER A 666 9.27 -37.97 -13.43
C SER A 666 9.20 -39.48 -13.68
N LEU A 667 8.63 -40.21 -12.73
CA LEU A 667 8.34 -41.65 -12.82
C LEU A 667 6.83 -41.81 -12.85
N LYS A 668 6.30 -42.57 -13.80
CA LYS A 668 4.85 -42.89 -13.85
C LYS A 668 4.62 -44.31 -13.32
N GLY A 669 3.55 -44.49 -12.56
CA GLY A 669 3.05 -45.83 -12.18
C GLY A 669 2.72 -46.65 -13.43
N LEU A 670 2.99 -47.96 -13.39
CA LEU A 670 2.75 -48.85 -14.54
C LEU A 670 1.25 -49.17 -14.73
N ARG A 671 0.48 -49.17 -13.64
CA ARG A 671 -0.96 -49.42 -13.64
C ARG A 671 -1.69 -48.33 -12.86
N PRO A 672 -2.84 -47.85 -13.35
CA PRO A 672 -3.65 -46.87 -12.62
C PRO A 672 -4.28 -47.52 -11.37
N LEU A 673 -4.37 -46.75 -10.29
CA LEU A 673 -5.03 -47.13 -9.05
C LEU A 673 -6.55 -47.20 -9.29
N GLN A 674 -7.14 -48.40 -9.16
CA GLN A 674 -8.57 -48.60 -9.35
C GLN A 674 -9.33 -48.36 -8.04
N LEU A 675 -10.20 -47.35 -8.02
CA LEU A 675 -11.01 -46.98 -6.84
C LEU A 675 -12.51 -47.16 -7.10
N HIS A 676 -13.25 -47.49 -6.03
CA HIS A 676 -14.71 -47.55 -6.05
C HIS A 676 -15.31 -46.15 -5.86
N ARG A 677 -16.46 -45.86 -6.50
CA ARG A 677 -17.13 -44.54 -6.43
C ARG A 677 -17.70 -44.20 -5.05
N GLY A 678 -17.94 -45.20 -4.20
CA GLY A 678 -18.61 -45.09 -2.88
C GLY A 678 -17.73 -44.74 -1.67
N ALA A 679 -16.56 -44.11 -1.87
CA ALA A 679 -15.47 -43.88 -0.91
C ALA A 679 -14.57 -45.11 -0.70
N GLY A 680 -13.25 -44.87 -0.70
CA GLY A 680 -12.24 -45.90 -0.53
C GLY A 680 -10.97 -45.35 0.12
N THR A 681 -10.30 -46.21 0.89
CA THR A 681 -9.00 -45.91 1.51
C THR A 681 -7.88 -46.49 0.67
N VAL A 682 -6.89 -45.68 0.30
CA VAL A 682 -5.69 -46.09 -0.44
C VAL A 682 -4.51 -46.13 0.52
N SER A 683 -3.91 -47.29 0.68
CA SER A 683 -2.65 -47.49 1.38
C SER A 683 -1.52 -47.67 0.37
N LEU A 684 -0.58 -46.73 0.33
CA LEU A 684 0.58 -46.76 -0.55
C LEU A 684 1.85 -46.97 0.28
N THR A 685 2.63 -48.01 -0.06
CA THR A 685 3.94 -48.27 0.53
C THR A 685 5.03 -48.05 -0.51
N PHE A 686 6.00 -47.18 -0.23
CA PHE A 686 7.17 -46.93 -1.08
C PHE A 686 8.44 -47.41 -0.40
N ASN A 687 9.10 -48.40 -0.99
CA ASN A 687 10.37 -48.95 -0.52
C ASN A 687 11.50 -48.35 -1.35
N LEU A 688 12.45 -47.66 -0.72
CA LEU A 688 13.63 -47.16 -1.41
C LEU A 688 14.69 -48.26 -1.46
N ALA A 689 15.00 -48.76 -2.66
CA ALA A 689 16.01 -49.80 -2.89
C ALA A 689 17.26 -49.21 -3.55
N PHE A 690 18.42 -49.64 -3.08
CA PHE A 690 19.72 -49.20 -3.60
C PHE A 690 20.40 -50.38 -4.32
N PRO A 691 20.31 -50.48 -5.66
CA PRO A 691 20.83 -51.63 -6.40
C PRO A 691 22.36 -51.74 -6.38
N GLU A 692 23.06 -50.62 -6.15
CA GLU A 692 24.52 -50.58 -5.99
C GLU A 692 24.87 -50.67 -4.50
N ARG A 693 25.77 -51.61 -4.13
CA ARG A 693 26.16 -51.85 -2.72
C ARG A 693 26.80 -50.66 -2.01
N THR A 694 27.25 -49.65 -2.75
CA THR A 694 27.94 -48.45 -2.25
C THR A 694 27.04 -47.22 -2.12
N THR A 695 25.79 -47.30 -2.59
CA THR A 695 24.84 -46.17 -2.57
C THR A 695 23.99 -46.22 -1.31
N LYS A 696 23.97 -45.11 -0.56
CA LYS A 696 23.17 -44.95 0.67
C LYS A 696 22.61 -43.54 0.80
N LEU A 697 21.61 -43.36 1.66
CA LEU A 697 21.17 -42.02 2.07
C LEU A 697 22.28 -41.36 2.92
N THR A 698 22.48 -40.06 2.71
CA THR A 698 23.45 -39.28 3.50
C THR A 698 23.00 -39.18 4.95
N GLU A 699 23.82 -39.69 5.87
CA GLU A 699 23.57 -39.65 7.32
C GLU A 699 23.57 -38.20 7.82
N GLY A 700 22.54 -37.82 8.58
CA GLY A 700 22.37 -36.45 9.09
C GLY A 700 21.87 -35.41 8.07
N ALA A 701 21.72 -35.75 6.79
CA ALA A 701 21.13 -34.86 5.79
C ALA A 701 19.61 -35.02 5.72
N PRO A 702 18.82 -33.94 5.55
CA PRO A 702 17.37 -34.03 5.49
C PRO A 702 16.92 -34.74 4.21
N GLN A 703 16.20 -35.84 4.35
CA GLN A 703 15.52 -36.56 3.27
C GLN A 703 14.04 -36.18 3.31
N ARG A 704 13.52 -35.50 2.29
CA ARG A 704 12.15 -34.94 2.33
C ARG A 704 11.26 -35.56 1.28
N TRP A 705 9.98 -35.69 1.62
CA TRP A 705 8.92 -36.02 0.67
C TRP A 705 7.74 -35.08 0.83
N SER A 706 7.01 -34.86 -0.26
CA SER A 706 5.76 -34.11 -0.28
C SER A 706 4.76 -34.76 -1.22
N LEU A 707 3.54 -34.95 -0.75
CA LEU A 707 2.41 -35.50 -1.48
C LEU A 707 1.47 -34.36 -1.88
N GLU A 708 1.18 -34.26 -3.16
CA GLU A 708 0.13 -33.40 -3.70
C GLU A 708 -1.10 -34.27 -3.97
N LEU A 709 -2.20 -33.92 -3.29
CA LEU A 709 -3.48 -34.61 -3.42
C LEU A 709 -4.27 -34.05 -4.62
N PRO A 710 -5.12 -34.86 -5.28
CA PRO A 710 -5.73 -34.49 -6.55
C PRO A 710 -6.82 -33.42 -6.39
N SER A 711 -7.50 -33.38 -5.24
CA SER A 711 -8.54 -32.40 -4.92
C SER A 711 -8.76 -32.28 -3.42
N THR A 712 -9.54 -31.28 -3.00
CA THR A 712 -9.94 -31.05 -1.60
C THR A 712 -10.82 -32.14 -1.00
N GLY A 713 -11.35 -33.05 -1.84
CA GLY A 713 -12.08 -34.24 -1.40
C GLY A 713 -11.16 -35.41 -0.98
N TRP A 714 -9.85 -35.28 -1.13
CA TRP A 714 -8.89 -36.27 -0.68
C TRP A 714 -8.23 -35.81 0.62
N SER A 715 -8.03 -36.73 1.56
CA SER A 715 -7.31 -36.44 2.81
C SER A 715 -6.25 -37.49 3.10
N CYS A 716 -5.15 -37.08 3.70
CA CYS A 716 -4.07 -37.96 4.13
C CYS A 716 -3.60 -37.47 5.49
N GLU A 717 -3.20 -38.38 6.38
CA GLU A 717 -2.71 -38.01 7.73
C GLU A 717 -1.50 -37.08 7.66
N SER A 718 -0.67 -37.22 6.64
CA SER A 718 0.44 -36.32 6.37
C SER A 718 0.69 -36.15 4.87
N THR A 719 0.85 -34.90 4.42
CA THR A 719 1.20 -34.57 3.04
C THR A 719 2.66 -34.15 2.87
N LYS A 720 3.44 -34.14 3.95
CA LYS A 720 4.88 -33.84 3.91
C LYS A 720 5.59 -34.48 5.09
N GLY A 721 6.81 -34.96 4.88
CA GLY A 721 7.56 -35.58 5.95
C GLY A 721 9.03 -35.77 5.62
N THR A 722 9.72 -36.45 6.53
CA THR A 722 11.11 -36.82 6.37
C THR A 722 11.28 -38.33 6.41
N ILE A 723 12.26 -38.84 5.67
CA ILE A 723 12.66 -40.26 5.72
C ILE A 723 13.90 -40.34 6.60
N ASP A 724 13.85 -41.16 7.65
CA ASP A 724 15.01 -41.37 8.50
C ASP A 724 16.05 -42.24 7.76
N SER A 725 17.32 -41.87 7.87
CA SER A 725 18.42 -42.68 7.36
C SER A 725 18.64 -43.97 8.15
N ALA A 726 18.06 -44.09 9.37
CA ALA A 726 18.22 -45.23 10.26
C ALA A 726 17.05 -46.25 10.24
N SER A 727 15.93 -45.93 9.58
CA SER A 727 14.76 -46.83 9.46
C SER A 727 14.79 -47.66 8.18
N ASP A 728 13.85 -48.61 8.01
CA ASP A 728 13.73 -49.57 6.88
C ASP A 728 13.57 -48.93 5.48
N HIS A 729 13.83 -47.63 5.31
CA HIS A 729 13.72 -46.88 4.06
C HIS A 729 12.35 -47.00 3.37
N THR A 730 11.32 -47.28 4.16
CA THR A 730 9.93 -47.44 3.72
C THR A 730 9.10 -46.21 4.09
N LEU A 731 8.33 -45.70 3.14
CA LEU A 731 7.33 -44.65 3.36
C LEU A 731 5.93 -45.25 3.19
N ASN A 732 5.12 -45.22 4.25
CA ASN A 732 3.73 -45.65 4.23
C ASN A 732 2.80 -44.43 4.24
N LEU A 733 1.86 -44.38 3.31
CA LEU A 733 0.87 -43.31 3.18
C LEU A 733 -0.54 -43.91 3.21
N LEU A 734 -1.39 -43.38 4.10
CA LEU A 734 -2.81 -43.72 4.16
C LEU A 734 -3.63 -42.53 3.64
N ILE A 735 -4.32 -42.71 2.53
CA ILE A 735 -5.02 -41.66 1.81
C ILE A 735 -6.51 -42.04 1.71
N ASN A 736 -7.39 -41.16 2.14
CA ASN A 736 -8.84 -41.34 2.07
C ASN A 736 -9.42 -40.50 0.92
N ALA A 737 -10.14 -41.13 0.01
CA ALA A 737 -10.84 -40.46 -1.09
C ALA A 737 -12.35 -40.33 -0.80
N GLN A 738 -12.92 -39.14 -1.00
CA GLN A 738 -14.37 -38.91 -0.89
C GLN A 738 -15.15 -39.51 -2.08
N PRO A 739 -16.44 -39.89 -1.89
CA PRO A 739 -17.27 -40.44 -2.95
C PRO A 739 -17.61 -39.39 -4.02
N ILE A 740 -17.62 -39.81 -5.29
CA ILE A 740 -18.06 -38.96 -6.41
C ILE A 740 -19.56 -39.16 -6.61
N ALA A 741 -20.37 -38.17 -6.25
CA ALA A 741 -21.81 -38.16 -6.53
C ALA A 741 -22.05 -37.92 -8.03
N GLY A 742 -22.85 -38.79 -8.65
CA GLY A 742 -22.97 -38.92 -10.11
C GLY A 742 -23.19 -37.61 -10.87
N SER A 743 -22.28 -37.33 -11.80
CA SER A 743 -22.50 -36.43 -12.93
C SER A 743 -22.47 -37.25 -14.24
N ASN A 744 -23.40 -36.94 -15.12
CA ASN A 744 -23.52 -37.57 -16.44
C ASN A 744 -22.38 -37.08 -17.37
N GLY A 745 -21.59 -38.01 -17.89
CA GLY A 745 -21.22 -38.03 -19.31
C GLY A 745 -20.18 -37.06 -19.86
N ASN A 746 -19.47 -36.26 -19.05
CA ASN A 746 -18.25 -35.57 -19.50
C ASN A 746 -17.04 -36.25 -18.85
N GLU A 747 -16.10 -36.72 -19.68
CA GLU A 747 -14.83 -37.33 -19.25
C GLU A 747 -13.99 -36.30 -18.48
N GLU A 748 -14.19 -36.19 -17.16
CA GLU A 748 -13.22 -35.53 -16.27
C GLU A 748 -11.88 -36.28 -16.35
N PRO A 749 -10.74 -35.56 -16.41
CA PRO A 749 -9.43 -36.20 -16.43
C PRO A 749 -9.22 -37.00 -15.13
N ALA A 750 -8.70 -38.22 -15.28
CA ALA A 750 -8.39 -39.11 -14.16
C ALA A 750 -7.53 -38.39 -13.11
N PRO A 751 -7.91 -38.38 -11.80
CA PRO A 751 -7.12 -37.71 -10.78
C PRO A 751 -5.72 -38.32 -10.68
N VAL A 752 -4.70 -37.47 -10.54
CA VAL A 752 -3.30 -37.91 -10.44
C VAL A 752 -2.76 -37.57 -9.05
N LEU A 753 -2.22 -38.58 -8.36
CA LEU A 753 -1.45 -38.39 -7.13
C LEU A 753 0.02 -38.12 -7.50
N ALA A 754 0.56 -37.00 -7.02
CA ALA A 754 1.96 -36.64 -7.25
C ALA A 754 2.76 -36.68 -5.95
N LEU A 755 3.71 -37.62 -5.86
CA LEU A 755 4.60 -37.77 -4.73
C LEU A 755 6.02 -37.35 -5.10
N THR A 756 6.48 -36.23 -4.56
CA THR A 756 7.81 -35.68 -4.84
C THR A 756 8.80 -36.05 -3.74
N PHE A 757 9.95 -36.58 -4.15
CA PHE A 757 11.06 -36.92 -3.27
C PHE A 757 12.24 -35.97 -3.51
N LYS A 758 12.80 -35.43 -2.43
CA LYS A 758 14.04 -34.65 -2.41
C LYS A 758 15.02 -35.35 -1.46
N LEU A 759 15.89 -36.16 -2.04
CA LEU A 759 16.81 -37.03 -1.31
C LEU A 759 18.27 -36.58 -1.49
N ASN A 760 19.09 -36.81 -0.48
CA ASN A 760 20.55 -36.67 -0.53
C ASN A 760 21.16 -38.08 -0.45
N LEU A 761 21.84 -38.47 -1.53
CA LEU A 761 22.46 -39.79 -1.68
C LEU A 761 23.98 -39.64 -1.63
N CYS A 762 24.68 -40.65 -1.12
CA CYS A 762 26.12 -40.80 -1.27
C CYS A 762 26.44 -42.14 -1.94
N GLU A 763 27.34 -42.11 -2.91
CA GLU A 763 27.91 -43.29 -3.55
C GLU A 763 29.43 -43.26 -3.32
N GLY A 764 29.93 -44.14 -2.45
CA GLY A 764 31.29 -44.02 -1.93
C GLY A 764 31.47 -42.72 -1.12
N ASP A 765 32.47 -41.91 -1.48
CA ASP A 765 32.79 -40.63 -0.82
C ASP A 765 32.11 -39.41 -1.47
N VAL A 766 31.27 -39.60 -2.50
CA VAL A 766 30.65 -38.50 -3.24
C VAL A 766 29.16 -38.43 -2.94
N CYS A 767 28.71 -37.32 -2.36
CA CYS A 767 27.30 -37.07 -2.06
C CYS A 767 26.66 -36.08 -3.04
N PHE A 768 25.41 -36.33 -3.43
CA PHE A 768 24.67 -35.53 -4.41
C PHE A 768 23.16 -35.51 -4.10
N PRO A 769 22.48 -34.39 -4.40
CA PRO A 769 21.03 -34.32 -4.29
C PRO A 769 20.35 -35.01 -5.48
N LYS A 770 19.23 -35.68 -5.22
CA LYS A 770 18.35 -36.30 -6.22
C LYS A 770 16.91 -35.89 -5.97
N GLU A 771 16.29 -35.28 -6.97
CA GLU A 771 14.89 -34.87 -6.94
C GLU A 771 14.12 -35.56 -8.07
N PHE A 772 12.99 -36.17 -7.72
CA PHE A 772 12.11 -36.85 -8.66
C PHE A 772 10.67 -36.88 -8.14
N THR A 773 9.73 -37.05 -9.06
CA THR A 773 8.28 -37.11 -8.75
C THR A 773 7.69 -38.40 -9.29
N VAL A 774 6.98 -39.13 -8.45
CA VAL A 774 6.18 -40.29 -8.83
C VAL A 774 4.74 -39.84 -9.07
N LEU A 775 4.22 -40.08 -10.28
CA LEU A 775 2.86 -39.78 -10.70
C LEU A 775 2.06 -41.09 -10.74
N LEU A 776 0.97 -41.16 -9.99
CA LEU A 776 0.05 -42.29 -9.96
C LEU A 776 -1.33 -41.86 -10.45
N ASP A 777 -1.75 -42.40 -11.58
CA ASP A 777 -3.07 -42.14 -12.15
C ASP A 777 -4.14 -42.94 -11.38
N VAL A 778 -5.29 -42.34 -11.12
CA VAL A 778 -6.41 -42.96 -10.41
C VAL A 778 -7.60 -43.10 -11.35
N GLN A 779 -8.15 -44.30 -11.45
CA GLN A 779 -9.34 -44.60 -12.24
C GLN A 779 -10.48 -45.09 -11.35
N TYR A 780 -11.69 -44.62 -11.62
CA TYR A 780 -12.88 -45.06 -10.89
C TYR A 780 -13.65 -46.11 -11.69
N SER A 781 -13.84 -47.29 -11.10
CA SER A 781 -14.62 -48.37 -11.72
C SER A 781 -16.14 -48.15 -11.56
N ALA A 782 -16.91 -48.59 -12.55
CA ALA A 782 -18.38 -48.46 -12.61
C ALA A 782 -19.14 -49.74 -12.21
N ALA A 783 -18.46 -50.84 -11.90
CA ALA A 783 -19.10 -52.10 -11.52
C ALA A 783 -19.37 -52.14 -10.01
N GLU A 784 -20.64 -52.33 -9.62
CA GLU A 784 -21.11 -52.34 -8.22
C GLU A 784 -20.76 -53.62 -7.45
N ASP A 785 -20.30 -54.68 -8.11
CA ASP A 785 -20.05 -55.96 -7.46
C ASP A 785 -18.60 -56.42 -7.69
N ASP A 786 -17.90 -56.65 -6.57
CA ASP A 786 -16.66 -57.44 -6.39
C ASP A 786 -15.26 -56.77 -6.28
N PHE A 787 -15.13 -55.51 -5.81
CA PHE A 787 -13.80 -54.92 -5.50
C PHE A 787 -13.65 -54.40 -4.05
N PRO A 788 -12.43 -54.51 -3.46
CA PRO A 788 -12.17 -54.18 -2.06
C PRO A 788 -12.34 -52.68 -1.78
N GLN A 789 -13.00 -52.34 -0.65
CA GLN A 789 -13.15 -50.96 -0.15
C GLN A 789 -11.83 -50.25 0.18
N ALA A 790 -10.72 -50.99 0.25
CA ALA A 790 -9.38 -50.47 0.45
C ALA A 790 -8.43 -50.98 -0.63
N VAL A 791 -7.67 -50.06 -1.23
CA VAL A 791 -6.62 -50.35 -2.23
C VAL A 791 -5.29 -50.33 -1.51
N GLN A 792 -4.52 -51.41 -1.58
CA GLN A 792 -3.17 -51.47 -1.02
C GLN A 792 -2.16 -51.77 -2.13
N GLU A 793 -1.21 -50.87 -2.33
CA GLU A 793 -0.21 -50.95 -3.40
C GLU A 793 1.19 -50.69 -2.85
N THR A 794 2.15 -51.48 -3.32
CA THR A 794 3.55 -51.38 -2.89
C THR A 794 4.44 -51.09 -4.10
N TYR A 795 5.25 -50.04 -3.97
CA TYR A 795 6.19 -49.58 -4.98
C TYR A 795 7.61 -49.69 -4.45
N THR A 796 8.52 -50.19 -5.27
CA THR A 796 9.95 -50.20 -5.00
C THR A 796 10.64 -49.18 -5.91
N VAL A 797 11.25 -48.16 -5.34
CA VAL A 797 11.99 -47.13 -6.07
C VAL A 797 13.47 -47.48 -6.06
N GLN A 798 14.00 -47.87 -7.22
CA GLN A 798 15.42 -48.20 -7.39
C GLN A 798 16.24 -46.91 -7.60
N LEU A 799 17.13 -46.60 -6.66
CA LEU A 799 17.89 -45.36 -6.60
C LEU A 799 19.40 -45.59 -6.72
N SER A 800 20.02 -44.97 -7.72
CA SER A 800 21.48 -44.85 -7.86
C SER A 800 21.84 -43.51 -8.50
N ARG A 801 23.15 -43.26 -8.68
CA ARG A 801 23.62 -42.07 -9.37
C ARG A 801 23.11 -41.99 -10.81
N THR A 802 23.12 -43.11 -11.53
CA THR A 802 22.78 -43.17 -12.97
C THR A 802 21.40 -43.73 -13.26
N LYS A 803 20.85 -44.58 -12.40
CA LYS A 803 19.55 -45.26 -12.55
C LYS A 803 18.52 -44.72 -11.56
N LEU A 804 17.34 -44.39 -12.09
CA LEU A 804 16.13 -44.06 -11.35
C LEU A 804 14.99 -44.83 -12.00
N ALA A 805 14.40 -45.80 -11.30
CA ALA A 805 13.32 -46.63 -11.83
C ALA A 805 12.28 -46.94 -10.74
N LEU A 806 11.03 -47.12 -11.16
CA LEU A 806 9.90 -47.51 -10.32
C LEU A 806 9.49 -48.94 -10.68
N GLU A 807 9.47 -49.83 -9.70
CA GLU A 807 8.94 -51.19 -9.82
C GLU A 807 7.66 -51.26 -8.97
N GLN A 808 6.55 -51.71 -9.56
CA GLN A 808 5.30 -51.95 -8.86
C GLN A 808 5.21 -53.44 -8.53
N ALA A 809 4.96 -53.78 -7.26
CA ALA A 809 4.95 -55.16 -6.76
C ALA A 809 3.75 -55.96 -7.28
#